data_AF-A0A6J1ALI6-F1
#
_entry.id   AF-A0A6J1ALI6-F1
#
_cell.length_a   1.000
_cell.length_b   1.000
_cell.length_c   1.000
_cell.angle_alpha   90.00
_cell.angle_beta   90.00
_cell.angle_gamma   90.00
#
_symmetry.space_group_name_H-M   'P 1'
#
loop_
_entity.id
_entity.type
_entity.pdbx_description
1 polymer ?
#
loop_
_entity_poly.entity_id
_entity_poly.type
_entity_poly.pdbx_seq_one_letter_code
_entity_poly.pdbx_strand_id
1 'polypeptide(L)'
;MVDAAIAAAISLIENVSSFLDKEVNLKKSVQDDIRDVRNWLRTIQAYLKDMDGKGGSALQIDRAKQLRDIAYDIEDVLDEFRLHVRHRFSRNKLSQVVHDAAHYPTCRLALHELSRKIHDIRRKKDNLKGFDPRLYPDEGSSSSSRLEDRATYQIPEEDEIVGFEEQKATLIQMLQEGEARRMTLSVAGTAGSGKSTLVRSVYDDKSVLSRYDCHAWIDLSPSFKTDEVLRGILGQFCGGWEEKLFPHGMTVQEKLKRHLEQRRYLLVLDDLWSKEDWSSERHVLKLEALSRPDAWNLFCKKAFGRDGKCPEELLEYSLSILKKCEGLPFAIVAVGSLLSTREKKSDEFQKFLNSLGSEIGPGSDLSNFGKVLLPSYKDLSGKSNLKSCFMYFSIFPEDYSIKRGRLIRLWIAEGFIKAKRGKTKEMVAEDYLNELIGRNLIHVSSRDFAGRVSTCRVLNLVREFLIEKSTEENFVKILAKSSTGSSDEEVQHEEVQVRRLSIQYGWPQNKDLVLGCVRALFMFQWHDSLSSKIGKLLHRFKLLKILDLEGAPLETFPKEIVKLTLLSYLSLRETKIETIPKSIKKLAYLETLNLKQTYVTELPSEIFSLQFLRHLLVYRYNVKNYVTFESVQGMKVPAGIGTLCKLQKLSLLRANSKVIEELEALTCLRKLGLLDLKEKDGPKLCDSIKKMGNLLTLDVSSTGPEEYLYLDHMGNHPRFLQRLYLKGRLEKLPGWISSSSLDSLVRIYLKWSKLNTDNNPLWALQALPNLLELQMVDSYMGESLEFMANSFQKLKILHLEQFASLNMVVVQTNAMPKLEKLTLCKCEKLEILPLGISELTHLEELLLFDMNESFLNRLKKDCEDRLMVDHIKIIHSYRLERNGLWSFQNLS
;
A
#
# COMPACT_ATOMS: atom_id res chain seq x y z
N MET A 1 -0.99 -13.13 17.44
CA MET A 1 0.39 -13.03 16.88
C MET A 1 1.25 -14.28 17.04
N VAL A 2 0.86 -15.26 17.87
CA VAL A 2 1.68 -16.46 18.15
C VAL A 2 2.02 -17.25 16.88
N ASP A 3 1.04 -17.49 15.99
CA ASP A 3 1.27 -18.22 14.75
C ASP A 3 2.36 -17.58 13.87
N ALA A 4 2.36 -16.25 13.73
CA ALA A 4 3.37 -15.54 12.96
C ALA A 4 4.78 -15.67 13.56
N ALA A 5 4.91 -15.58 14.89
CA ALA A 5 6.18 -15.79 15.59
C ALA A 5 6.68 -17.23 15.42
N ILE A 6 5.80 -18.22 15.58
CA ILE A 6 6.12 -19.63 15.34
C ILE A 6 6.52 -19.88 13.89
N ALA A 7 5.80 -19.30 12.93
CA ALA A 7 6.09 -19.43 11.52
C ALA A 7 7.46 -18.82 11.14
N ALA A 8 7.86 -17.72 11.77
CA ALA A 8 9.17 -17.09 11.62
C ALA A 8 10.28 -17.97 12.22
N ALA A 9 10.08 -18.48 13.45
CA ALA A 9 11.00 -19.40 14.10
C ALA A 9 11.22 -20.68 13.27
N ILE A 10 10.14 -21.32 12.78
CA ILE A 10 10.24 -22.51 11.90
C ILE A 10 11.05 -22.20 10.64
N SER A 11 10.77 -21.07 9.98
CA SER A 11 11.49 -20.68 8.77
C SER A 11 12.98 -20.45 9.04
N LEU A 12 13.33 -19.84 10.18
CA LEU A 12 14.70 -19.63 10.58
C LEU A 12 15.40 -20.96 10.92
N ILE A 13 14.69 -21.88 11.58
CA ILE A 13 15.19 -23.24 11.85
C ILE A 13 15.46 -24.00 10.55
N GLU A 14 14.59 -23.90 9.55
CA GLU A 14 14.79 -24.50 8.22
C GLU A 14 16.05 -23.95 7.54
N ASN A 15 16.23 -22.63 7.57
CA ASN A 15 17.43 -21.98 7.03
C ASN A 15 18.70 -22.46 7.75
N VAL A 16 18.71 -22.49 9.09
CA VAL A 16 19.86 -22.93 9.88
C VAL A 16 20.12 -24.43 9.69
N SER A 17 19.09 -25.28 9.63
CA SER A 17 19.29 -26.72 9.43
C SER A 17 19.88 -27.03 8.07
N SER A 18 19.44 -26.35 7.00
CA SER A 18 20.01 -26.53 5.66
C SER A 18 21.50 -26.18 5.59
N PHE A 19 21.98 -25.33 6.50
CA PHE A 19 23.39 -25.02 6.67
C PHE A 19 24.10 -26.12 7.47
N LEU A 20 23.51 -26.58 8.56
CA LEU A 20 24.06 -27.68 9.36
C LEU A 20 24.16 -28.99 8.55
N ASP A 21 23.22 -29.30 7.67
CA ASP A 21 23.24 -30.53 6.87
C ASP A 21 24.42 -30.57 5.86
N LYS A 22 24.99 -29.40 5.51
CA LYS A 22 26.14 -29.29 4.60
C LYS A 22 27.49 -29.40 5.29
N GLU A 23 27.52 -29.31 6.63
CA GLU A 23 28.74 -29.30 7.43
C GLU A 23 28.94 -30.69 8.06
N VAL A 24 29.82 -31.48 7.42
CA VAL A 24 29.95 -32.94 7.56
C VAL A 24 30.32 -33.43 8.98
N ASN A 25 30.70 -32.54 9.91
CA ASN A 25 31.23 -32.90 11.24
C ASN A 25 30.42 -32.39 12.45
N LEU A 26 29.14 -32.07 12.27
CA LEU A 26 28.31 -31.58 13.38
C LEU A 26 27.83 -32.71 14.28
N LYS A 27 27.87 -32.49 15.61
CA LYS A 27 27.31 -33.42 16.60
C LYS A 27 25.83 -33.67 16.28
N LYS A 28 25.51 -34.92 15.91
CA LYS A 28 24.14 -35.44 15.67
C LYS A 28 23.12 -34.93 16.71
N SER A 29 23.54 -34.80 17.97
CA SER A 29 22.72 -34.27 19.06
C SER A 29 22.13 -32.87 18.82
N VAL A 30 22.87 -31.93 18.22
CA VAL A 30 22.37 -30.56 17.99
C VAL A 30 21.35 -30.52 16.85
N GLN A 31 21.57 -31.34 15.81
CA GLN A 31 20.60 -31.50 14.71
C GLN A 31 19.32 -32.16 15.22
N ASP A 32 19.44 -33.19 16.05
CA ASP A 32 18.31 -33.83 16.73
C ASP A 32 17.57 -32.79 17.60
N ASP A 33 18.31 -31.96 18.34
CA ASP A 33 17.74 -30.93 19.19
C ASP A 33 16.90 -29.90 18.41
N ILE A 34 17.46 -29.38 17.32
CA ILE A 34 16.79 -28.42 16.42
C ILE A 34 15.58 -29.06 15.74
N ARG A 35 15.69 -30.32 15.33
CA ARG A 35 14.60 -31.07 14.69
C ARG A 35 13.43 -31.26 15.65
N ASP A 36 13.69 -31.56 16.91
CA ASP A 36 12.65 -31.73 17.92
C ASP A 36 11.93 -30.41 18.24
N VAL A 37 12.68 -29.31 18.36
CA VAL A 37 12.09 -27.96 18.54
C VAL A 37 11.23 -27.59 17.33
N ARG A 38 11.70 -27.84 16.11
CA ARG A 38 10.92 -27.64 14.89
C ARG A 38 9.63 -28.45 14.90
N ASN A 39 9.71 -29.74 15.23
CA ASN A 39 8.54 -30.63 15.24
C ASN A 39 7.53 -30.16 16.30
N TRP A 40 8.01 -29.77 17.48
CA TRP A 40 7.16 -29.19 18.52
C TRP A 40 6.46 -27.90 18.08
N LEU A 41 7.20 -26.96 17.47
CA LEU A 41 6.61 -25.73 16.93
C LEU A 41 5.57 -26.02 15.83
N ARG A 42 5.81 -27.01 14.97
CA ARG A 42 4.84 -27.44 13.95
C ARG A 42 3.57 -28.04 14.56
N THR A 43 3.70 -28.83 15.64
CA THR A 43 2.55 -29.34 16.39
C THR A 43 1.72 -28.21 16.98
N ILE A 44 2.37 -27.21 17.58
CA ILE A 44 1.66 -26.04 18.12
C ILE A 44 1.02 -25.23 17.00
N GLN A 45 1.72 -25.02 15.89
CA GLN A 45 1.17 -24.30 14.74
C GLN A 45 -0.09 -24.97 14.18
N ALA A 46 -0.11 -26.31 14.12
CA ALA A 46 -1.30 -27.06 13.71
C ALA A 46 -2.44 -26.86 14.73
N TYR A 47 -2.15 -26.97 16.03
CA TYR A 47 -3.13 -26.76 17.09
C TYR A 47 -3.74 -25.34 17.09
N LEU A 48 -2.91 -24.31 16.91
CA LEU A 48 -3.39 -22.92 16.88
C LEU A 48 -4.37 -22.69 15.73
N LYS A 49 -4.14 -23.33 14.57
CA LYS A 49 -5.06 -23.28 13.44
C LYS A 49 -6.40 -23.95 13.71
N ASP A 50 -6.41 -25.05 14.48
CA ASP A 50 -7.65 -25.75 14.85
C ASP A 50 -8.44 -25.01 15.95
N MET A 51 -7.79 -24.14 16.71
CA MET A 51 -8.38 -23.30 17.75
C MET A 51 -8.86 -21.92 17.27
N ASP A 52 -8.43 -21.48 16.08
CA ASP A 52 -8.77 -20.16 15.54
C ASP A 52 -10.29 -20.00 15.37
N GLY A 53 -10.88 -19.07 16.14
CA GLY A 53 -12.31 -18.71 16.06
C GLY A 53 -13.10 -18.85 17.37
N LYS A 54 -12.58 -19.57 18.38
CA LYS A 54 -13.23 -19.68 19.69
C LYS A 54 -12.54 -18.73 20.68
N GLY A 55 -13.27 -17.77 21.24
CA GLY A 55 -12.74 -16.85 22.25
C GLY A 55 -12.16 -17.65 23.42
N GLY A 56 -10.84 -17.57 23.60
CA GLY A 56 -10.15 -18.38 24.60
C GLY A 56 -10.29 -17.84 26.01
N SER A 57 -10.20 -18.72 27.00
CA SER A 57 -10.16 -18.32 28.42
C SER A 57 -8.91 -17.49 28.73
N ALA A 58 -8.92 -16.73 29.83
CA ALA A 58 -7.76 -15.94 30.28
C ALA A 58 -6.46 -16.79 30.37
N LEU A 59 -6.60 -18.05 30.78
CA LEU A 59 -5.51 -19.03 30.83
C LEU A 59 -4.94 -19.38 29.44
N GLN A 60 -5.79 -19.46 28.41
CA GLN A 60 -5.35 -19.71 27.04
C GLN A 60 -4.61 -18.51 26.45
N ILE A 61 -5.03 -17.28 26.79
CA ILE A 61 -4.35 -16.05 26.38
C ILE A 61 -2.96 -15.96 27.00
N ASP A 62 -2.82 -16.25 28.29
CA ASP A 62 -1.53 -16.24 28.97
C ASP A 62 -0.55 -17.28 28.38
N ARG A 63 -1.03 -18.51 28.17
CA ARG A 63 -0.25 -19.57 27.51
C ARG A 63 0.16 -19.21 26.08
N ALA A 64 -0.71 -18.54 25.33
CA ALA A 64 -0.40 -18.04 23.99
C ALA A 64 0.75 -17.01 24.03
N LYS A 65 0.78 -16.11 25.03
CA LYS A 65 1.89 -15.18 25.24
C LYS A 65 3.20 -15.92 25.51
N GLN A 66 3.19 -16.90 26.42
CA GLN A 66 4.38 -17.71 26.73
C GLN A 66 4.93 -18.46 25.50
N LEU A 67 4.06 -19.03 24.67
CA LEU A 67 4.46 -19.71 23.43
C LEU A 67 5.08 -18.76 22.40
N ARG A 68 4.54 -17.54 22.27
CA ARG A 68 5.13 -16.49 21.44
C ARG A 68 6.52 -16.13 21.93
N ASP A 69 6.68 -15.98 23.24
CA ASP A 69 7.95 -15.56 23.85
C ASP A 69 9.01 -16.68 23.70
N ILE A 70 8.63 -17.96 23.76
CA ILE A 70 9.53 -19.07 23.40
C ILE A 70 9.91 -19.05 21.92
N ALA A 71 8.96 -18.80 21.01
CA ALA A 71 9.27 -18.71 19.58
C ALA A 71 10.28 -17.57 19.30
N TYR A 72 10.11 -16.46 20.01
CA TYR A 72 11.01 -15.32 20.03
C TYR A 72 12.41 -15.65 20.59
N ASP A 73 12.50 -16.39 21.69
CA ASP A 73 13.77 -16.90 22.22
C ASP A 73 14.48 -17.78 21.18
N ILE A 74 13.75 -18.66 20.50
CA ILE A 74 14.29 -19.51 19.43
C ILE A 74 14.85 -18.64 18.29
N GLU A 75 14.12 -17.62 17.87
CA GLU A 75 14.62 -16.70 16.83
C GLU A 75 15.90 -15.99 17.24
N ASP A 76 16.00 -15.53 18.49
CA ASP A 76 17.19 -14.84 19.01
C ASP A 76 18.40 -15.74 19.03
N VAL A 77 18.25 -16.95 19.57
CA VAL A 77 19.31 -17.94 19.64
C VAL A 77 19.84 -18.29 18.24
N LEU A 78 18.94 -18.43 17.26
CA LEU A 78 19.32 -18.75 15.88
C LEU A 78 19.95 -17.56 15.14
N ASP A 79 19.44 -16.35 15.34
CA ASP A 79 20.03 -15.14 14.75
C ASP A 79 21.41 -14.84 15.38
N GLU A 80 21.58 -15.03 16.68
CA GLU A 80 22.87 -14.97 17.35
C GLU A 80 23.83 -16.03 16.82
N PHE A 81 23.38 -17.27 16.61
CA PHE A 81 24.18 -18.29 15.95
C PHE A 81 24.64 -17.83 14.56
N ARG A 82 23.74 -17.26 13.74
CA ARG A 82 24.08 -16.71 12.43
C ARG A 82 25.10 -15.57 12.50
N LEU A 83 25.08 -14.75 13.56
CA LEU A 83 26.11 -13.73 13.78
C LEU A 83 27.49 -14.35 13.98
N HIS A 84 27.59 -15.44 14.74
CA HIS A 84 28.87 -16.12 15.04
C HIS A 84 29.43 -16.88 13.83
N VAL A 85 28.57 -17.44 12.97
CA VAL A 85 28.99 -18.27 11.81
C VAL A 85 28.87 -17.53 10.46
N ARG A 86 28.79 -16.19 10.50
CA ARG A 86 28.53 -15.32 9.33
C ARG A 86 29.37 -15.59 8.08
N HIS A 87 30.64 -15.98 8.24
CA HIS A 87 31.59 -16.15 7.15
C HIS A 87 31.29 -17.36 6.25
N ARG A 88 30.52 -18.33 6.75
CA ARG A 88 30.17 -19.55 6.02
C ARG A 88 28.83 -19.50 5.30
N PHE A 89 27.93 -18.59 5.68
CA PHE A 89 26.65 -18.38 4.98
C PHE A 89 26.77 -17.56 3.68
N SER A 90 27.93 -16.93 3.41
CA SER A 90 28.07 -15.85 2.41
C SER A 90 29.05 -16.12 1.25
N ARG A 91 29.73 -17.28 1.17
CA ARG A 91 30.85 -17.47 0.19
C ARG A 91 30.58 -18.51 -0.90
N ASN A 92 31.09 -18.21 -2.11
CA ASN A 92 31.09 -19.08 -3.29
C ASN A 92 31.94 -20.35 -3.10
N LYS A 93 31.58 -21.42 -3.83
CA LYS A 93 32.23 -22.76 -3.83
C LYS A 93 33.75 -22.78 -4.04
N LEU A 94 34.36 -21.71 -4.56
CA LEU A 94 35.77 -21.68 -4.97
C LEU A 94 36.76 -21.19 -3.92
N SER A 95 36.32 -20.70 -2.75
CA SER A 95 37.23 -20.30 -1.64
C SER A 95 37.03 -21.08 -0.32
N GLN A 96 36.29 -22.19 -0.37
CA GLN A 96 35.93 -23.01 0.81
C GLN A 96 37.15 -23.65 1.49
N VAL A 97 38.11 -24.17 0.73
CA VAL A 97 39.08 -25.15 1.27
C VAL A 97 40.12 -24.55 2.24
N VAL A 98 40.59 -23.32 2.00
CA VAL A 98 41.73 -22.75 2.76
C VAL A 98 41.28 -22.01 4.03
N HIS A 99 40.02 -21.56 4.11
CA HIS A 99 39.51 -20.73 5.21
C HIS A 99 38.68 -21.51 6.24
N ASP A 100 38.22 -22.72 5.90
CA ASP A 100 37.38 -23.56 6.75
C ASP A 100 38.14 -24.16 7.95
N ALA A 101 39.45 -24.35 7.85
CA ALA A 101 40.30 -24.77 8.97
C ALA A 101 40.48 -23.69 10.04
N ALA A 102 40.56 -22.41 9.65
CA ALA A 102 40.87 -21.29 10.56
C ALA A 102 39.70 -20.86 11.47
N HIS A 103 38.46 -21.21 11.13
CA HIS A 103 37.25 -20.83 11.89
C HIS A 103 36.48 -22.01 12.49
N TYR A 104 37.01 -23.22 12.36
CA TYR A 104 36.45 -24.43 12.96
C TYR A 104 36.20 -24.31 14.49
N PRO A 105 37.11 -23.70 15.30
CA PRO A 105 36.89 -23.55 16.75
C PRO A 105 35.72 -22.61 17.08
N THR A 106 35.59 -21.48 16.37
CA THR A 106 34.52 -20.49 16.59
C THR A 106 33.15 -21.06 16.25
N CYS A 107 33.06 -21.85 15.17
CA CYS A 107 31.82 -22.54 14.80
C CYS A 107 31.43 -23.57 15.88
N ARG A 108 32.38 -24.36 16.39
CA ARG A 108 32.14 -25.33 17.46
C ARG A 108 31.65 -24.69 18.76
N LEU A 109 32.22 -23.55 19.15
CA LEU A 109 31.77 -22.77 20.31
C LEU A 109 30.35 -22.24 20.10
N ALA A 110 30.05 -21.67 18.92
CA ALA A 110 28.72 -21.18 18.59
C ALA A 110 27.67 -22.31 18.60
N LEU A 111 28.03 -23.52 18.18
CA LEU A 111 27.16 -24.70 18.22
C LEU A 111 26.93 -25.21 19.64
N HIS A 112 27.95 -25.17 20.49
CA HIS A 112 27.81 -25.52 21.90
C HIS A 112 26.87 -24.55 22.60
N GLU A 113 27.02 -23.25 22.34
CA GLU A 113 26.15 -22.22 22.88
C GLU A 113 24.72 -22.33 22.35
N LEU A 114 24.55 -22.60 21.04
CA LEU A 114 23.26 -22.91 20.44
C LEU A 114 22.58 -24.10 21.13
N SER A 115 23.31 -25.20 21.35
CA SER A 115 22.80 -26.40 22.04
C SER A 115 22.40 -26.09 23.48
N ARG A 116 23.23 -25.35 24.22
CA ARG A 116 22.93 -24.92 25.59
C ARG A 116 21.64 -24.10 25.66
N LYS A 117 21.51 -23.08 24.81
CA LYS A 117 20.32 -22.21 24.79
C LYS A 117 19.06 -22.94 24.30
N ILE A 118 19.20 -23.88 23.35
CA ILE A 118 18.10 -24.76 22.95
C ILE A 118 17.67 -25.67 24.12
N HIS A 119 18.61 -26.16 24.92
CA HIS A 119 18.30 -26.96 26.11
C HIS A 119 17.57 -26.13 27.19
N ASP A 120 17.92 -24.85 27.35
CA ASP A 120 17.18 -23.93 28.23
C ASP A 120 15.74 -23.71 27.73
N ILE A 121 15.55 -23.54 26.42
CA ILE A 121 14.23 -23.46 25.78
C ILE A 121 13.43 -24.74 25.99
N ARG A 122 14.06 -25.92 25.92
CA ARG A 122 13.43 -27.21 26.23
C ARG A 122 12.96 -27.29 27.68
N ARG A 123 13.77 -26.83 28.64
CA ARG A 123 13.35 -26.76 30.05
C ARG A 123 12.15 -25.83 30.24
N LYS A 124 12.14 -24.66 29.59
CA LYS A 124 10.96 -23.76 29.58
C LYS A 124 9.73 -24.47 29.00
N LYS A 125 9.89 -25.21 27.90
CA LYS A 125 8.83 -26.05 27.31
C LYS A 125 8.35 -27.13 28.27
N ASP A 126 9.23 -27.85 28.96
CA ASP A 126 8.85 -28.93 29.87
C ASP A 126 8.12 -28.41 31.11
N ASN A 127 8.36 -27.16 31.52
CA ASN A 127 7.58 -26.50 32.57
C ASN A 127 6.15 -26.15 32.11
N LEU A 128 5.87 -26.14 30.80
CA LEU A 128 4.53 -25.96 30.22
C LEU A 128 3.72 -27.27 30.16
N LYS A 129 4.18 -28.36 30.79
CA LYS A 129 3.63 -29.74 30.74
C LYS A 129 2.13 -29.93 31.10
N GLY A 130 1.37 -28.87 31.33
CA GLY A 130 -0.11 -28.89 31.32
C GLY A 130 -0.75 -28.77 29.93
N PHE A 131 0.06 -28.81 28.86
CA PHE A 131 -0.37 -28.75 27.46
C PHE A 131 -0.08 -30.08 26.76
N ASP A 132 -0.80 -31.13 27.13
CA ASP A 132 -0.96 -32.31 26.26
C ASP A 132 -2.23 -32.10 25.43
N PRO A 133 -2.12 -31.86 24.11
CA PRO A 133 -3.26 -31.69 23.21
C PRO A 133 -4.20 -32.91 23.18
N ARG A 134 -3.79 -34.05 23.75
CA ARG A 134 -4.53 -35.31 23.74
C ARG A 134 -5.30 -35.62 25.04
N LEU A 135 -5.14 -34.81 26.10
CA LEU A 135 -5.68 -35.12 27.44
C LEU A 135 -7.00 -34.40 27.81
N TYR A 136 -7.68 -33.73 26.87
CA TYR A 136 -9.02 -33.19 27.12
C TYR A 136 -10.06 -33.99 26.34
N PRO A 137 -10.95 -34.73 27.04
CA PRO A 137 -12.16 -35.24 26.43
C PRO A 137 -13.05 -34.07 26.01
N ASP A 138 -13.76 -34.28 24.93
CA ASP A 138 -14.86 -33.48 24.42
C ASP A 138 -15.97 -33.40 25.49
N GLU A 139 -15.83 -32.49 26.46
CA GLU A 139 -16.89 -32.23 27.43
C GLU A 139 -17.85 -31.17 26.88
N GLY A 140 -18.96 -31.69 26.37
CA GLY A 140 -20.26 -31.07 26.54
C GLY A 140 -20.57 -29.95 25.56
N SER A 141 -21.29 -30.34 24.51
CA SER A 141 -22.22 -29.49 23.78
C SER A 141 -23.22 -28.83 24.75
N SER A 142 -22.80 -27.74 25.38
CA SER A 142 -23.71 -26.76 25.96
C SER A 142 -24.15 -25.87 24.81
N SER A 143 -25.32 -26.20 24.27
CA SER A 143 -26.11 -25.34 23.41
C SER A 143 -26.45 -24.05 24.17
N SER A 144 -25.49 -23.14 24.26
CA SER A 144 -25.81 -21.74 24.47
C SER A 144 -26.02 -21.16 23.08
N SER A 145 -27.29 -21.04 22.70
CA SER A 145 -27.72 -20.02 21.75
C SER A 145 -27.35 -18.67 22.37
N ARG A 146 -26.07 -18.29 22.27
CA ARG A 146 -25.68 -16.90 22.40
C ARG A 146 -26.22 -16.23 21.16
N LEU A 147 -27.43 -15.67 21.32
CA LEU A 147 -27.82 -14.50 20.57
C LEU A 147 -26.62 -13.57 20.61
N GLU A 148 -25.92 -13.48 19.48
CA GLU A 148 -25.01 -12.38 19.25
C GLU A 148 -25.88 -11.14 19.38
N ASP A 149 -25.80 -10.47 20.53
CA ASP A 149 -26.26 -9.10 20.67
C ASP A 149 -25.37 -8.27 19.72
N ARG A 150 -25.75 -8.28 18.43
CA ARG A 150 -25.50 -7.14 17.56
C ARG A 150 -26.03 -5.96 18.34
N ALA A 151 -25.14 -5.03 18.69
CA ALA A 151 -25.55 -3.76 19.27
C ALA A 151 -26.73 -3.26 18.43
N THR A 152 -27.91 -3.17 19.04
CA THR A 152 -29.09 -2.57 18.43
C THR A 152 -28.65 -1.20 17.96
N TYR A 153 -28.55 -1.02 16.65
CA TYR A 153 -28.32 0.29 16.07
C TYR A 153 -29.46 1.18 16.58
N GLN A 154 -29.17 2.10 17.50
CA GLN A 154 -30.09 3.20 17.74
C GLN A 154 -30.21 3.92 16.40
N ILE A 155 -31.43 3.90 15.85
CA ILE A 155 -31.79 4.63 14.64
C ILE A 155 -31.50 6.10 14.95
N PRO A 156 -30.60 6.78 14.22
CA PRO A 156 -30.40 8.21 14.41
C PRO A 156 -31.73 8.91 14.15
N GLU A 157 -32.14 9.84 15.03
CA GLU A 157 -33.28 10.72 14.75
C GLU A 157 -32.99 11.54 13.47
N GLU A 158 -34.03 11.94 12.71
CA GLU A 158 -33.85 12.68 11.43
C GLU A 158 -32.94 13.91 11.60
N ASP A 159 -32.99 14.57 12.76
CA ASP A 159 -32.19 15.75 13.14
C ASP A 159 -30.68 15.47 13.33
N GLU A 160 -30.30 14.19 13.41
CA GLU A 160 -28.91 13.71 13.56
C GLU A 160 -28.26 13.32 12.24
N ILE A 161 -29.02 13.23 11.14
CA ILE A 161 -28.53 12.91 9.81
C ILE A 161 -28.03 14.21 9.17
N VAL A 162 -26.72 14.45 9.22
CA VAL A 162 -26.10 15.68 8.70
C VAL A 162 -25.19 15.37 7.51
N GLY A 163 -25.25 16.20 6.47
CA GLY A 163 -24.31 16.16 5.34
C GLY A 163 -24.62 15.12 4.25
N PHE A 164 -25.83 14.58 4.23
CA PHE A 164 -26.30 13.62 3.22
C PHE A 164 -27.42 14.14 2.32
N GLU A 165 -27.78 15.42 2.41
CA GLU A 165 -28.97 15.97 1.74
C GLU A 165 -28.92 15.85 0.22
N GLU A 166 -27.77 16.14 -0.39
CA GLU A 166 -27.60 16.06 -1.84
C GLU A 166 -27.66 14.60 -2.32
N GLN A 167 -27.01 13.68 -1.60
CA GLN A 167 -27.01 12.26 -1.92
C GLN A 167 -28.39 11.64 -1.70
N LYS A 168 -29.10 12.04 -0.64
CA LYS A 168 -30.49 11.65 -0.37
C LYS A 168 -31.40 12.14 -1.49
N ALA A 169 -31.33 13.42 -1.85
CA ALA A 169 -32.11 13.99 -2.96
C ALA A 169 -31.83 13.27 -4.28
N THR A 170 -30.56 12.97 -4.57
CA THR A 170 -30.17 12.20 -5.77
C THR A 170 -30.78 10.80 -5.76
N LEU A 171 -30.68 10.05 -4.66
CA LEU A 171 -31.26 8.71 -4.56
C LEU A 171 -32.79 8.73 -4.67
N ILE A 172 -33.45 9.71 -4.04
CA ILE A 172 -34.90 9.91 -4.15
C ILE A 172 -35.28 10.21 -5.59
N GLN A 173 -34.59 11.15 -6.24
CA GLN A 173 -34.81 11.51 -7.64
C GLN A 173 -34.66 10.27 -8.54
N MET A 174 -33.59 9.50 -8.38
CA MET A 174 -33.36 8.28 -9.18
C MET A 174 -34.45 7.21 -8.95
N LEU A 175 -34.90 7.04 -7.71
CA LEU A 175 -36.00 6.11 -7.37
C LEU A 175 -37.36 6.60 -7.87
N GLN A 176 -37.51 7.91 -8.09
CA GLN A 176 -38.72 8.53 -8.62
C GLN A 176 -38.73 8.56 -10.16
N GLU A 177 -37.61 8.81 -10.82
CA GLU A 177 -37.51 8.96 -12.28
C GLU A 177 -37.36 7.63 -13.03
N GLY A 178 -37.17 6.50 -12.34
CA GLY A 178 -36.88 5.20 -12.97
C GLY A 178 -37.87 4.79 -14.08
N GLU A 179 -37.45 4.90 -15.34
CA GLU A 179 -38.20 4.51 -16.55
C GLU A 179 -38.04 3.03 -16.94
N ALA A 180 -37.13 2.29 -16.29
CA ALA A 180 -36.78 0.91 -16.65
C ALA A 180 -37.60 -0.15 -15.88
N ARG A 181 -37.86 -1.30 -16.52
CA ARG A 181 -38.55 -2.47 -15.92
C ARG A 181 -37.84 -3.02 -14.65
N ARG A 182 -36.53 -2.79 -14.50
CA ARG A 182 -35.73 -3.14 -13.31
C ARG A 182 -34.57 -2.14 -13.16
N MET A 183 -34.48 -1.48 -12.01
CA MET A 183 -33.37 -0.60 -11.64
C MET A 183 -32.58 -1.23 -10.48
N THR A 184 -31.27 -1.00 -10.40
CA THR A 184 -30.43 -1.53 -9.31
C THR A 184 -29.44 -0.45 -8.90
N LEU A 185 -29.58 0.11 -7.70
CA LEU A 185 -28.68 1.13 -7.16
C LEU A 185 -27.71 0.49 -6.17
N SER A 186 -26.43 0.86 -6.23
CA SER A 186 -25.43 0.39 -5.26
C SER A 186 -24.86 1.57 -4.50
N VAL A 187 -24.90 1.52 -3.16
CA VAL A 187 -24.21 2.52 -2.31
C VAL A 187 -22.93 1.89 -1.76
N ALA A 188 -21.78 2.47 -2.09
CA ALA A 188 -20.47 1.97 -1.69
C ALA A 188 -19.69 3.04 -0.91
N GLY A 189 -18.84 2.65 0.05
CA GLY A 189 -18.18 3.58 0.95
C GLY A 189 -17.45 2.86 2.08
N THR A 190 -16.51 3.54 2.73
CA THR A 190 -15.70 2.98 3.82
C THR A 190 -16.57 2.51 5.00
N ALA A 191 -16.02 1.63 5.84
CA ALA A 191 -16.72 1.22 7.07
C ALA A 191 -16.98 2.47 7.96
N GLY A 192 -18.20 2.60 8.48
CA GLY A 192 -18.59 3.75 9.31
C GLY A 192 -18.87 5.05 8.55
N SER A 193 -18.89 5.05 7.21
CA SER A 193 -19.20 6.25 6.41
C SER A 193 -20.68 6.68 6.49
N GLY A 194 -21.58 5.81 6.97
CA GLY A 194 -23.03 6.12 7.06
C GLY A 194 -23.88 5.55 5.92
N LYS A 195 -23.39 4.56 5.16
CA LYS A 195 -24.12 3.94 4.03
C LYS A 195 -25.54 3.49 4.40
N SER A 196 -25.65 2.60 5.40
CA SER A 196 -26.93 2.07 5.86
C SER A 196 -27.84 3.18 6.40
N THR A 197 -27.26 4.22 7.03
CA THR A 197 -27.99 5.39 7.51
C THR A 197 -28.60 6.21 6.37
N LEU A 198 -27.84 6.49 5.30
CA LEU A 198 -28.35 7.17 4.11
C LEU A 198 -29.43 6.32 3.42
N VAL A 199 -29.17 5.04 3.18
CA VAL A 199 -30.14 4.18 2.48
C VAL A 199 -31.42 4.03 3.31
N ARG A 200 -31.31 3.98 4.64
CA ARG A 200 -32.46 3.94 5.55
C ARG A 200 -33.25 5.25 5.52
N SER A 201 -32.60 6.41 5.53
CA SER A 201 -33.30 7.70 5.46
C SER A 201 -34.02 7.94 4.13
N VAL A 202 -33.55 7.31 3.04
CA VAL A 202 -34.25 7.28 1.74
C VAL A 202 -35.37 6.25 1.76
N TYR A 203 -35.13 5.07 2.33
CA TYR A 203 -36.12 3.98 2.39
C TYR A 203 -37.34 4.35 3.24
N ASP A 204 -37.13 5.06 4.35
CA ASP A 204 -38.20 5.52 5.25
C ASP A 204 -38.91 6.80 4.75
N ASP A 205 -38.44 7.39 3.64
CA ASP A 205 -39.02 8.61 3.07
C ASP A 205 -40.42 8.36 2.49
N LYS A 206 -41.41 9.12 2.95
CA LYS A 206 -42.82 8.98 2.54
C LYS A 206 -43.02 9.15 1.03
N SER A 207 -42.24 10.02 0.39
CA SER A 207 -42.30 10.25 -1.06
C SER A 207 -41.78 9.06 -1.87
N VAL A 208 -40.90 8.25 -1.28
CA VAL A 208 -40.39 7.02 -1.87
C VAL A 208 -41.38 5.88 -1.62
N LEU A 209 -41.77 5.64 -0.37
CA LEU A 209 -42.64 4.53 0.02
C LEU A 209 -44.00 4.54 -0.68
N SER A 210 -44.60 5.73 -0.88
CA SER A 210 -45.89 5.87 -1.56
C SER A 210 -45.90 5.43 -3.03
N ARG A 211 -44.72 5.19 -3.64
CA ARG A 211 -44.57 4.81 -5.05
C ARG A 211 -44.44 3.30 -5.29
N TYR A 212 -44.24 2.52 -4.22
CA TYR A 212 -44.02 1.07 -4.28
C TYR A 212 -45.14 0.32 -3.54
N ASP A 213 -45.67 -0.74 -4.15
CA ASP A 213 -46.75 -1.55 -3.59
C ASP A 213 -46.26 -2.44 -2.43
N CYS A 214 -44.96 -2.75 -2.40
CA CYS A 214 -44.32 -3.50 -1.33
C CYS A 214 -42.84 -3.16 -1.22
N HIS A 215 -42.29 -3.22 -0.01
CA HIS A 215 -40.91 -2.89 0.27
C HIS A 215 -40.31 -3.84 1.31
N ALA A 216 -39.02 -4.13 1.19
CA ALA A 216 -38.31 -5.02 2.12
C ALA A 216 -36.88 -4.54 2.36
N TRP A 217 -36.43 -4.66 3.61
CA TRP A 217 -35.06 -4.41 4.04
C TRP A 217 -34.47 -5.68 4.63
N ILE A 218 -33.40 -6.20 4.03
CA ILE A 218 -32.74 -7.43 4.48
C ILE A 218 -31.29 -7.14 4.84
N ASP A 219 -30.94 -7.40 6.10
CA ASP A 219 -29.55 -7.37 6.56
C ASP A 219 -28.86 -8.70 6.23
N LEU A 220 -27.81 -8.68 5.42
CA LEU A 220 -27.08 -9.89 5.05
C LEU A 220 -25.94 -10.19 6.04
N SER A 221 -25.63 -11.47 6.19
CA SER A 221 -24.46 -11.94 6.95
C SER A 221 -23.38 -12.42 5.97
N PRO A 222 -22.08 -12.45 6.35
CA PRO A 222 -21.03 -12.94 5.47
C PRO A 222 -21.22 -14.39 4.95
N SER A 223 -22.14 -15.16 5.55
CA SER A 223 -22.42 -16.56 5.21
C SER A 223 -23.93 -16.84 5.09
N PHE A 224 -24.69 -15.88 4.56
CA PHE A 224 -26.14 -16.02 4.45
C PHE A 224 -26.55 -17.19 3.52
N LYS A 225 -27.63 -17.89 3.87
CA LYS A 225 -28.26 -18.88 3.00
C LYS A 225 -29.34 -18.22 2.16
N THR A 226 -29.38 -18.52 0.86
CA THR A 226 -30.36 -17.94 -0.06
C THR A 226 -31.81 -18.18 0.37
N ASP A 227 -32.13 -19.35 0.92
CA ASP A 227 -33.51 -19.66 1.38
C ASP A 227 -33.95 -18.76 2.56
N GLU A 228 -33.05 -18.47 3.50
CA GLU A 228 -33.32 -17.60 4.65
C GLU A 228 -33.57 -16.15 4.21
N VAL A 229 -32.78 -15.66 3.26
CA VAL A 229 -32.97 -14.33 2.65
C VAL A 229 -34.31 -14.24 1.93
N LEU A 230 -34.64 -15.22 1.09
CA LEU A 230 -35.89 -15.24 0.34
C LEU A 230 -37.12 -15.30 1.27
N ARG A 231 -37.04 -16.03 2.39
CA ARG A 231 -38.10 -16.03 3.41
C ARG A 231 -38.24 -14.69 4.10
N GLY A 232 -37.12 -14.04 4.43
CA GLY A 232 -37.12 -12.68 4.99
C GLY A 232 -37.80 -11.67 4.07
N ILE A 233 -37.52 -11.73 2.76
CA ILE A 233 -38.15 -10.89 1.74
C ILE A 233 -39.65 -11.15 1.68
N LEU A 234 -40.06 -12.43 1.57
CA LEU A 234 -41.47 -12.80 1.49
C LEU A 234 -42.24 -12.35 2.73
N GLY A 235 -41.65 -12.49 3.93
CA GLY A 235 -42.26 -12.06 5.19
C GLY A 235 -42.58 -10.57 5.22
N GLN A 236 -41.66 -9.72 4.73
CA GLN A 236 -41.87 -8.27 4.70
C GLN A 236 -42.81 -7.83 3.57
N PHE A 237 -42.73 -8.43 2.38
CA PHE A 237 -43.63 -8.10 1.28
C PHE A 237 -45.08 -8.55 1.48
N CYS A 238 -45.30 -9.60 2.27
CA CYS A 238 -46.63 -10.16 2.55
C CYS A 238 -47.16 -9.80 3.94
N GLY A 239 -46.53 -8.84 4.64
CA GLY A 239 -47.00 -8.34 5.94
C GLY A 239 -47.09 -9.41 7.04
N GLY A 240 -46.33 -10.51 6.95
CA GLY A 240 -46.25 -11.58 7.95
C GLY A 240 -47.44 -12.52 8.11
N TRP A 241 -48.59 -12.29 7.45
CA TRP A 241 -49.85 -12.99 7.75
C TRP A 241 -50.41 -13.86 6.61
N GLU A 242 -49.78 -13.90 5.43
CA GLU A 242 -50.37 -14.51 4.22
C GLU A 242 -49.79 -15.88 3.79
N GLU A 243 -49.11 -16.64 4.67
CA GLU A 243 -48.60 -17.97 4.29
C GLU A 243 -49.71 -18.96 3.87
N LYS A 244 -50.96 -18.70 4.31
CA LYS A 244 -52.15 -19.50 4.03
C LYS A 244 -52.80 -19.25 2.66
N LEU A 245 -52.38 -18.21 1.92
CA LEU A 245 -52.92 -17.87 0.59
C LEU A 245 -52.24 -18.62 -0.56
N PHE A 246 -51.13 -19.32 -0.28
CA PHE A 246 -50.39 -20.06 -1.30
C PHE A 246 -50.74 -21.57 -1.27
N PRO A 247 -51.08 -22.18 -2.41
CA PRO A 247 -51.24 -23.63 -2.55
C PRO A 247 -50.10 -24.44 -1.92
N HIS A 248 -50.44 -25.57 -1.28
CA HIS A 248 -49.46 -26.47 -0.68
C HIS A 248 -48.54 -27.08 -1.74
N GLY A 249 -47.22 -27.06 -1.49
CA GLY A 249 -46.19 -27.61 -2.38
C GLY A 249 -45.35 -26.59 -3.17
N MET A 250 -45.69 -25.30 -3.11
CA MET A 250 -44.90 -24.24 -3.78
C MET A 250 -43.62 -23.87 -3.02
N THR A 251 -42.54 -23.65 -3.77
CA THR A 251 -41.26 -23.13 -3.27
C THR A 251 -41.34 -21.64 -2.92
N VAL A 252 -40.44 -21.15 -2.07
CA VAL A 252 -40.39 -19.72 -1.65
C VAL A 252 -40.22 -18.78 -2.85
N GLN A 253 -39.47 -19.22 -3.87
CA GLN A 253 -39.25 -18.46 -5.11
C GLN A 253 -40.55 -18.31 -5.93
N GLU A 254 -41.35 -19.36 -6.06
CA GLU A 254 -42.62 -19.33 -6.79
C GLU A 254 -43.64 -18.43 -6.10
N LYS A 255 -43.69 -18.48 -4.75
CA LYS A 255 -44.53 -17.58 -3.94
C LYS A 255 -44.16 -16.11 -4.16
N LEU A 256 -42.87 -15.79 -4.10
CA LEU A 256 -42.36 -14.43 -4.37
C LEU A 256 -42.67 -13.99 -5.80
N LYS A 257 -42.41 -14.83 -6.81
CA LYS A 257 -42.65 -14.50 -8.21
C LYS A 257 -44.12 -14.14 -8.45
N ARG A 258 -45.04 -14.93 -7.90
CA ARG A 258 -46.48 -14.69 -8.01
C ARG A 258 -46.94 -13.44 -7.26
N HIS A 259 -46.37 -13.16 -6.09
CA HIS A 259 -46.72 -11.96 -5.31
C HIS A 259 -46.23 -10.66 -5.97
N LEU A 260 -45.04 -10.72 -6.59
CA LEU A 260 -44.42 -9.58 -7.26
C LEU A 260 -44.91 -9.37 -8.70
N GLU A 261 -45.69 -10.29 -9.26
CA GLU A 261 -46.30 -10.13 -10.57
C GLU A 261 -47.18 -8.87 -10.61
N GLN A 262 -46.85 -7.96 -11.52
CA GLN A 262 -47.52 -6.67 -11.74
C GLN A 262 -47.44 -5.67 -10.56
N ARG A 263 -46.58 -5.89 -9.57
CA ARG A 263 -46.34 -4.94 -8.47
C ARG A 263 -45.02 -4.20 -8.63
N ARG A 264 -44.99 -2.93 -8.22
CA ARG A 264 -43.75 -2.17 -8.01
C ARG A 264 -43.22 -2.49 -6.62
N TYR A 265 -41.97 -2.93 -6.54
CA TYR A 265 -41.35 -3.30 -5.27
C TYR A 265 -40.00 -2.64 -5.06
N LEU A 266 -39.69 -2.31 -3.81
CA LEU A 266 -38.40 -1.79 -3.38
C LEU A 266 -37.71 -2.83 -2.49
N LEU A 267 -36.50 -3.25 -2.84
CA LEU A 267 -35.72 -4.20 -2.06
C LEU A 267 -34.37 -3.60 -1.70
N VAL A 268 -34.08 -3.51 -0.40
CA VAL A 268 -32.77 -3.14 0.13
C VAL A 268 -32.08 -4.39 0.66
N LEU A 269 -30.87 -4.64 0.17
CA LEU A 269 -29.96 -5.67 0.67
C LEU A 269 -28.79 -4.95 1.35
N ASP A 270 -28.76 -4.94 2.68
CA ASP A 270 -27.71 -4.28 3.45
C ASP A 270 -26.54 -5.24 3.74
N ASP A 271 -25.33 -4.68 3.80
CA ASP A 271 -24.07 -5.38 4.09
C ASP A 271 -23.70 -6.54 3.13
N LEU A 272 -23.55 -6.25 1.82
CA LEU A 272 -23.09 -7.21 0.80
C LEU A 272 -21.55 -7.37 0.78
N TRP A 273 -21.06 -8.62 0.88
CA TRP A 273 -19.61 -8.94 1.00
C TRP A 273 -18.92 -9.40 -0.30
N SER A 274 -19.67 -9.81 -1.33
CA SER A 274 -19.16 -10.40 -2.58
C SER A 274 -19.77 -9.70 -3.81
N LYS A 275 -18.94 -9.45 -4.84
CA LYS A 275 -19.38 -8.92 -6.15
C LYS A 275 -19.92 -10.02 -7.08
N GLU A 276 -19.70 -11.28 -6.77
CA GLU A 276 -19.83 -12.39 -7.72
C GLU A 276 -21.28 -12.88 -7.90
N ASP A 277 -22.21 -12.41 -7.05
CA ASP A 277 -23.58 -12.94 -7.01
C ASP A 277 -24.65 -12.07 -7.72
N TRP A 278 -24.34 -10.82 -8.11
CA TRP A 278 -25.35 -9.87 -8.61
C TRP A 278 -24.82 -8.99 -9.77
N SER A 279 -24.68 -9.58 -10.95
CA SER A 279 -24.06 -8.97 -12.14
C SER A 279 -25.02 -8.14 -13.00
N SER A 280 -25.44 -6.97 -12.53
CA SER A 280 -26.00 -5.92 -13.40
C SER A 280 -25.68 -4.53 -12.84
N GLU A 281 -24.45 -4.06 -13.02
CA GLU A 281 -24.04 -2.70 -12.63
C GLU A 281 -24.76 -1.65 -13.49
N ARG A 282 -25.67 -0.87 -12.88
CA ARG A 282 -26.07 0.44 -13.39
C ARG A 282 -26.32 1.38 -12.21
N HIS A 283 -25.38 2.28 -11.95
CA HIS A 283 -25.36 3.34 -10.91
C HIS A 283 -24.82 2.94 -9.52
N VAL A 284 -23.56 3.34 -9.26
CA VAL A 284 -22.90 3.20 -7.96
C VAL A 284 -22.72 4.59 -7.34
N LEU A 285 -23.43 4.88 -6.25
CA LEU A 285 -23.19 6.08 -5.44
C LEU A 285 -22.06 5.80 -4.45
N LYS A 286 -20.97 6.56 -4.54
CA LYS A 286 -19.87 6.48 -3.57
C LYS A 286 -20.10 7.49 -2.45
N LEU A 287 -20.20 7.01 -1.23
CA LEU A 287 -20.32 7.83 -0.04
C LEU A 287 -18.93 8.20 0.48
N GLU A 288 -18.66 9.49 0.57
CA GLU A 288 -17.41 10.04 1.09
C GLU A 288 -17.53 10.42 2.57
N ALA A 289 -16.42 10.84 3.17
CA ALA A 289 -16.43 11.42 4.51
C ALA A 289 -17.15 12.78 4.49
N LEU A 290 -17.71 13.20 5.62
CA LEU A 290 -18.37 14.49 5.76
C LEU A 290 -17.43 15.64 5.42
N SER A 291 -18.00 16.70 4.85
CA SER A 291 -17.28 17.95 4.63
C SER A 291 -16.78 18.50 5.97
N ARG A 292 -15.69 19.29 5.97
CA ARG A 292 -15.17 19.88 7.23
C ARG A 292 -16.25 20.67 8.00
N PRO A 293 -17.09 21.49 7.36
CA PRO A 293 -18.20 22.16 8.04
C PRO A 293 -19.22 21.18 8.67
N ASP A 294 -19.64 20.16 7.93
CA ASP A 294 -20.65 19.19 8.43
C ASP A 294 -20.08 18.33 9.55
N ALA A 295 -18.84 17.89 9.41
CA ALA A 295 -18.12 17.14 10.42
C ALA A 295 -17.96 17.96 11.71
N TRP A 296 -17.63 19.26 11.59
CA TRP A 296 -17.54 20.17 12.73
C TRP A 296 -18.89 20.39 13.41
N ASN A 297 -19.94 20.60 12.63
CA ASN A 297 -21.30 20.77 13.14
C ASN A 297 -21.77 19.52 13.90
N LEU A 298 -21.62 18.34 13.30
CA LEU A 298 -21.98 17.06 13.93
C LEU A 298 -21.17 16.82 15.20
N PHE A 299 -19.86 17.09 15.17
CA PHE A 299 -19.00 16.98 16.35
C PHE A 299 -19.48 17.89 17.47
N CYS A 300 -19.74 19.16 17.18
CA CYS A 300 -20.18 20.12 18.17
C CYS A 300 -21.53 19.76 18.79
N LYS A 301 -22.51 19.34 17.97
CA LYS A 301 -23.81 18.86 18.44
C LYS A 301 -23.66 17.70 19.43
N LYS A 302 -22.79 16.73 19.11
CA LYS A 302 -22.60 15.54 19.95
C LYS A 302 -21.73 15.80 21.18
N ALA A 303 -20.69 16.62 21.06
CA ALA A 303 -19.75 16.91 22.14
C ALA A 303 -20.23 17.98 23.14
N PHE A 304 -20.98 18.99 22.68
CA PHE A 304 -21.37 20.15 23.50
C PHE A 304 -22.89 20.30 23.67
N GLY A 305 -23.70 19.36 23.18
CA GLY A 305 -25.15 19.38 23.35
C GLY A 305 -25.89 20.31 22.37
N ARG A 306 -27.15 20.65 22.69
CA ARG A 306 -28.10 21.32 21.78
C ARG A 306 -27.66 22.71 21.32
N ASP A 307 -26.88 23.44 22.11
CA ASP A 307 -26.37 24.77 21.73
C ASP A 307 -25.21 24.71 20.73
N GLY A 308 -24.56 23.54 20.58
CA GLY A 308 -23.57 23.27 19.52
C GLY A 308 -22.35 24.19 19.50
N LYS A 309 -22.07 24.94 20.56
CA LYS A 309 -20.96 25.91 20.61
C LYS A 309 -19.78 25.33 21.40
N CYS A 310 -18.67 25.14 20.69
CA CYS A 310 -17.38 24.83 21.31
C CYS A 310 -16.84 26.08 22.02
N PRO A 311 -16.44 26.01 23.30
CA PRO A 311 -15.69 27.07 23.97
C PRO A 311 -14.37 27.38 23.21
N GLU A 312 -13.96 28.65 23.16
CA GLU A 312 -12.74 29.07 22.45
C GLU A 312 -11.49 28.36 22.97
N GLU A 313 -11.40 28.17 24.29
CA GLU A 313 -10.29 27.47 24.97
C GLU A 313 -10.14 26.00 24.53
N LEU A 314 -11.23 25.37 24.06
CA LEU A 314 -11.24 23.97 23.63
C LEU A 314 -11.14 23.82 22.11
N LEU A 315 -11.11 24.91 21.36
CA LEU A 315 -11.21 24.89 19.90
C LEU A 315 -10.06 24.10 19.27
N GLU A 316 -8.83 24.34 19.70
CA GLU A 316 -7.63 23.67 19.16
C GLU A 316 -7.64 22.15 19.43
N TYR A 317 -7.99 21.75 20.66
CA TYR A 317 -8.11 20.34 21.04
C TYR A 317 -9.26 19.66 20.30
N SER A 318 -10.41 20.33 20.20
CA SER A 318 -11.60 19.82 19.50
C SER A 318 -11.33 19.61 18.01
N LEU A 319 -10.66 20.55 17.37
CA LEU A 319 -10.23 20.41 15.96
C LEU A 319 -9.23 19.26 15.80
N SER A 320 -8.30 19.08 16.75
CA SER A 320 -7.34 17.98 16.75
C SER A 320 -8.02 16.62 16.93
N ILE A 321 -9.02 16.51 17.81
CA ILE A 321 -9.82 15.31 18.02
C ILE A 321 -10.69 15.03 16.79
N LEU A 322 -11.34 16.05 16.22
CA LEU A 322 -12.13 15.89 15.00
C LEU A 322 -11.26 15.42 13.83
N LYS A 323 -10.02 15.92 13.73
CA LYS A 323 -9.05 15.47 12.72
C LYS A 323 -8.80 13.97 12.81
N LYS A 324 -8.74 13.38 14.02
CA LYS A 324 -8.60 11.92 14.20
C LYS A 324 -9.80 11.13 13.67
N CYS A 325 -10.98 11.74 13.65
CA CYS A 325 -12.21 11.11 13.16
C CYS A 325 -12.31 11.11 11.62
N GLU A 326 -11.50 11.91 10.93
CA GLU A 326 -11.39 11.99 9.46
C GLU A 326 -12.74 12.15 8.73
N GLY A 327 -13.67 12.91 9.34
CA GLY A 327 -14.98 13.18 8.73
C GLY A 327 -15.93 11.98 8.73
N LEU A 328 -15.58 10.85 9.36
CA LEU A 328 -16.48 9.69 9.42
C LEU A 328 -17.61 9.94 10.44
N PRO A 329 -18.89 9.95 10.02
CA PRO A 329 -20.00 10.24 10.93
C PRO A 329 -20.01 9.33 12.17
N PHE A 330 -19.79 8.03 11.98
CA PHE A 330 -19.75 7.08 13.10
C PHE A 330 -18.64 7.39 14.11
N ALA A 331 -17.45 7.76 13.62
CA ALA A 331 -16.33 8.16 14.47
C ALA A 331 -16.64 9.43 15.25
N ILE A 332 -17.18 10.43 14.56
CA ILE A 332 -17.53 11.74 15.13
C ILE A 332 -18.59 11.58 16.20
N VAL A 333 -19.64 10.80 15.94
CA VAL A 333 -20.69 10.53 16.91
C VAL A 333 -20.13 9.79 18.12
N ALA A 334 -19.36 8.72 17.93
CA ALA A 334 -18.79 7.97 19.05
C ALA A 334 -17.88 8.84 19.94
N VAL A 335 -16.96 9.58 19.33
CA VAL A 335 -16.02 10.45 20.05
C VAL A 335 -16.72 11.65 20.68
N GLY A 336 -17.63 12.30 19.94
CA GLY A 336 -18.41 13.44 20.43
C GLY A 336 -19.30 13.05 21.59
N SER A 337 -20.04 11.94 21.48
CA SER A 337 -20.87 11.42 22.57
C SER A 337 -20.05 11.08 23.82
N LEU A 338 -18.84 10.55 23.68
CA LEU A 338 -17.96 10.34 24.83
C LEU A 338 -17.49 11.67 25.44
N LEU A 339 -17.06 12.64 24.62
CA LEU A 339 -16.66 13.94 25.14
C LEU A 339 -17.81 14.66 25.85
N SER A 340 -19.06 14.40 25.46
CA SER A 340 -20.25 14.96 26.12
C SER A 340 -20.32 14.64 27.63
N THR A 341 -19.77 13.50 28.06
CA THR A 341 -19.77 13.07 29.47
C THR A 341 -18.57 13.60 30.26
N ARG A 342 -17.58 14.20 29.60
CA ARG A 342 -16.34 14.72 30.22
C ARG A 342 -16.48 16.21 30.58
N GLU A 343 -15.72 16.64 31.59
CA GLU A 343 -15.62 18.05 31.95
C GLU A 343 -15.06 18.88 30.79
N LYS A 344 -15.62 20.08 30.57
CA LYS A 344 -15.25 20.99 29.48
C LYS A 344 -14.03 21.84 29.85
N LYS A 345 -12.91 21.17 30.15
CA LYS A 345 -11.64 21.80 30.53
C LYS A 345 -10.52 21.36 29.58
N SER A 346 -9.58 22.26 29.32
CA SER A 346 -8.44 22.02 28.43
C SER A 346 -7.60 20.81 28.84
N ASP A 347 -7.34 20.65 30.13
CA ASP A 347 -6.56 19.51 30.64
C ASP A 347 -7.22 18.16 30.37
N GLU A 348 -8.55 18.08 30.49
CA GLU A 348 -9.31 16.84 30.23
C GLU A 348 -9.36 16.50 28.74
N PHE A 349 -9.55 17.50 27.88
CA PHE A 349 -9.51 17.30 26.42
C PHE A 349 -8.10 16.90 25.94
N GLN A 350 -7.06 17.49 26.55
CA GLN A 350 -5.67 17.12 26.28
C GLN A 350 -5.36 15.70 26.76
N LYS A 351 -5.80 15.30 27.96
CA LYS A 351 -5.68 13.92 28.45
C LYS A 351 -6.40 12.95 27.51
N PHE A 352 -7.64 13.26 27.13
CA PHE A 352 -8.41 12.45 26.20
C PHE A 352 -7.73 12.29 24.85
N LEU A 353 -7.21 13.37 24.27
CA LEU A 353 -6.46 13.31 23.02
C LEU A 353 -5.22 12.40 23.12
N ASN A 354 -4.55 12.42 24.27
CA ASN A 354 -3.39 11.57 24.54
C ASN A 354 -3.77 10.11 24.81
N SER A 355 -4.97 9.86 25.37
CA SER A 355 -5.47 8.53 25.75
C SER A 355 -6.47 7.93 24.76
N LEU A 356 -6.72 8.56 23.61
CA LEU A 356 -7.74 8.15 22.64
C LEU A 356 -7.61 6.68 22.22
N GLY A 357 -6.39 6.18 22.06
CA GLY A 357 -6.14 4.76 21.74
C GLY A 357 -6.56 3.80 22.86
N SER A 358 -6.31 4.13 24.12
CA SER A 358 -6.77 3.31 25.27
C SER A 358 -8.29 3.38 25.46
N GLU A 359 -8.92 4.47 25.05
CA GLU A 359 -10.38 4.61 25.12
C GLU A 359 -11.11 3.70 24.11
N ILE A 360 -10.43 3.15 23.09
CA ILE A 360 -11.01 2.20 22.09
C ILE A 360 -11.11 0.76 22.64
N GLY A 361 -10.44 0.47 23.75
CA GLY A 361 -10.25 -0.86 24.29
C GLY A 361 -11.46 -1.60 24.85
N PRO A 362 -11.27 -2.85 25.31
CA PRO A 362 -12.31 -3.59 26.01
C PRO A 362 -12.55 -2.97 27.40
N GLY A 363 -13.79 -2.52 27.65
CA GLY A 363 -14.21 -1.98 28.97
C GLY A 363 -14.30 -0.45 29.06
N SER A 364 -14.01 0.28 27.98
CA SER A 364 -14.13 1.74 27.87
C SER A 364 -15.37 2.17 27.06
N ASP A 365 -15.65 3.48 27.06
CA ASP A 365 -16.84 4.03 26.41
C ASP A 365 -16.77 4.05 24.86
N LEU A 366 -15.56 4.10 24.24
CA LEU A 366 -15.39 3.84 22.79
C LEU A 366 -15.24 2.34 22.47
N SER A 367 -15.50 1.44 23.41
CA SER A 367 -15.53 -0.01 23.15
C SER A 367 -16.47 -0.36 21.99
N ASN A 368 -17.48 0.46 21.70
CA ASN A 368 -18.35 0.27 20.52
C ASN A 368 -17.60 0.43 19.20
N PHE A 369 -16.64 1.37 19.09
CA PHE A 369 -15.76 1.48 17.92
C PHE A 369 -14.83 0.26 17.82
N GLY A 370 -14.25 -0.15 18.96
CA GLY A 370 -13.48 -1.38 19.06
C GLY A 370 -14.27 -2.62 18.66
N LYS A 371 -15.53 -2.76 19.09
CA LYS A 371 -16.46 -3.86 18.75
C LYS A 371 -16.79 -3.91 17.26
N VAL A 372 -16.78 -2.80 16.54
CA VAL A 372 -16.99 -2.79 15.08
C VAL A 372 -15.76 -3.32 14.33
N LEU A 373 -14.56 -2.93 14.75
CA LEU A 373 -13.31 -3.38 14.10
C LEU A 373 -12.86 -4.76 14.55
N LEU A 374 -13.23 -5.19 15.77
CA LEU A 374 -12.74 -6.41 16.39
C LEU A 374 -13.16 -7.69 15.63
N PRO A 375 -14.38 -7.86 15.11
CA PRO A 375 -14.75 -9.01 14.28
C PRO A 375 -13.87 -9.10 13.02
N SER A 376 -13.75 -7.99 12.28
CA SER A 376 -12.89 -7.91 11.09
C SER A 376 -11.43 -8.20 11.40
N TYR A 377 -10.92 -7.73 12.53
CA TYR A 377 -9.57 -8.02 13.02
C TYR A 377 -9.39 -9.48 13.44
N LYS A 378 -10.37 -10.07 14.13
CA LYS A 378 -10.34 -11.47 14.56
C LYS A 378 -10.39 -12.42 13.37
N ASP A 379 -11.20 -12.13 12.36
CA ASP A 379 -11.30 -12.93 11.12
C ASP A 379 -9.97 -13.01 10.35
N LEU A 380 -9.08 -12.00 10.47
CA LEU A 380 -7.74 -12.08 9.89
C LEU A 380 -6.87 -13.17 10.52
N SER A 381 -7.19 -13.64 11.73
CA SER A 381 -6.36 -14.59 12.48
C SER A 381 -6.32 -15.96 11.81
N GLY A 382 -7.41 -16.39 11.16
CA GLY A 382 -7.46 -17.67 10.42
C GLY A 382 -6.76 -17.65 9.05
N LYS A 383 -6.27 -16.49 8.59
CA LYS A 383 -5.71 -16.31 7.24
C LYS A 383 -4.23 -15.93 7.27
N SER A 384 -3.34 -16.89 7.52
CA SER A 384 -1.88 -16.73 7.35
C SER A 384 -1.31 -15.46 8.03
N ASN A 385 -0.14 -14.98 7.63
CA ASN A 385 0.48 -13.77 8.20
C ASN A 385 -0.26 -12.44 7.85
N LEU A 386 -1.50 -12.48 7.35
CA LEU A 386 -2.27 -11.29 6.94
C LEU A 386 -2.54 -10.34 8.11
N LYS A 387 -2.86 -10.89 9.30
CA LYS A 387 -3.00 -10.12 10.54
C LYS A 387 -1.74 -9.32 10.88
N SER A 388 -0.56 -9.91 10.73
CA SER A 388 0.72 -9.23 10.96
C SER A 388 0.96 -8.12 9.92
N CYS A 389 0.58 -8.33 8.67
CA CYS A 389 0.62 -7.30 7.63
C CYS A 389 -0.29 -6.10 7.96
N PHE A 390 -1.49 -6.34 8.49
CA PHE A 390 -2.41 -5.29 8.92
C PHE A 390 -1.90 -4.53 10.15
N MET A 391 -1.45 -5.24 11.19
CA MET A 391 -0.86 -4.59 12.37
C MET A 391 0.40 -3.79 12.05
N TYR A 392 1.11 -4.14 10.97
CA TYR A 392 2.31 -3.42 10.53
C TYR A 392 2.07 -1.93 10.27
N PHE A 393 0.83 -1.53 10.00
CA PHE A 393 0.47 -0.14 9.80
C PHE A 393 0.61 0.72 11.07
N SER A 394 0.62 0.13 12.27
CA SER A 394 0.82 0.88 13.53
C SER A 394 2.21 1.52 13.63
N ILE A 395 3.20 1.03 12.87
CA ILE A 395 4.56 1.56 12.81
C ILE A 395 4.59 2.99 12.24
N PHE A 396 3.71 3.29 11.29
CA PHE A 396 3.78 4.54 10.53
C PHE A 396 3.13 5.69 11.32
N PRO A 397 3.59 6.94 11.16
CA PRO A 397 2.95 8.11 11.76
C PRO A 397 1.52 8.33 11.28
N GLU A 398 0.80 9.23 11.94
CA GLU A 398 -0.50 9.71 11.50
C GLU A 398 -0.44 10.31 10.09
N ASP A 399 -1.51 10.15 9.31
CA ASP A 399 -1.65 10.62 7.92
C ASP A 399 -0.58 10.12 6.93
N TYR A 400 0.29 9.18 7.35
CA TYR A 400 1.43 8.75 6.56
C TYR A 400 1.00 7.88 5.37
N SER A 401 1.04 8.44 4.16
CA SER A 401 0.73 7.70 2.93
C SER A 401 1.90 6.83 2.48
N ILE A 402 1.72 5.51 2.51
CA ILE A 402 2.77 4.53 2.22
C ILE A 402 2.71 4.14 0.75
N LYS A 403 3.84 4.20 0.04
CA LYS A 403 3.96 3.66 -1.32
C LYS A 403 3.82 2.14 -1.29
N ARG A 404 2.93 1.58 -2.12
CA ARG A 404 2.68 0.13 -2.22
C ARG A 404 3.96 -0.70 -2.32
N GLY A 405 4.87 -0.31 -3.22
CA GLY A 405 6.13 -1.03 -3.42
C GLY A 405 7.11 -0.95 -2.24
N ARG A 406 6.98 0.03 -1.33
CA ARG A 406 7.74 0.06 -0.06
C ARG A 406 7.13 -0.93 0.92
N LEU A 407 5.81 -0.90 1.10
CA LEU A 407 5.10 -1.79 2.01
C LEU A 407 5.36 -3.27 1.70
N ILE A 408 5.25 -3.66 0.42
CA ILE A 408 5.52 -5.04 -0.02
C ILE A 408 6.94 -5.49 0.34
N ARG A 409 7.95 -4.65 0.12
CA ARG A 409 9.33 -4.98 0.47
C ARG A 409 9.53 -5.13 1.97
N LEU A 410 8.89 -4.29 2.77
CA LEU A 410 8.95 -4.39 4.23
C LEU A 410 8.30 -5.69 4.71
N TRP A 411 7.10 -6.04 4.25
CA TRP A 411 6.46 -7.32 4.60
C TRP A 411 7.27 -8.55 4.18
N ILE A 412 7.96 -8.47 3.03
CA ILE A 412 8.87 -9.52 2.59
C ILE A 412 10.11 -9.60 3.50
N ALA A 413 10.71 -8.46 3.85
CA ALA A 413 11.88 -8.39 4.73
C ALA A 413 11.57 -8.84 6.16
N GLU A 414 10.36 -8.60 6.64
CA GLU A 414 9.84 -9.12 7.91
C GLU A 414 9.63 -10.65 7.90
N GLY A 415 9.59 -11.27 6.72
CA GLY A 415 9.31 -12.69 6.56
C GLY A 415 7.83 -13.04 6.67
N PHE A 416 6.92 -12.04 6.69
CA PHE A 416 5.48 -12.29 6.68
C PHE A 416 5.03 -12.99 5.39
N ILE A 417 5.75 -12.76 4.30
CA ILE A 417 5.35 -13.26 2.98
C ILE A 417 6.16 -14.49 2.57
N LYS A 418 5.46 -15.62 2.41
CA LYS A 418 6.00 -16.88 1.90
C LYS A 418 5.61 -17.06 0.43
N ALA A 419 6.52 -17.62 -0.37
CA ALA A 419 6.20 -17.97 -1.76
C ALA A 419 5.16 -19.10 -1.78
N LYS A 420 4.19 -19.02 -2.70
CA LYS A 420 3.18 -20.06 -2.93
C LYS A 420 3.42 -20.69 -4.31
N ARG A 421 2.93 -21.91 -4.53
CA ARG A 421 3.07 -22.60 -5.84
C ARG A 421 2.54 -21.67 -6.94
N GLY A 422 3.39 -21.34 -7.91
CA GLY A 422 3.06 -20.44 -9.04
C GLY A 422 3.00 -18.94 -8.73
N LYS A 423 3.24 -18.48 -7.49
CA LYS A 423 3.22 -17.06 -7.11
C LYS A 423 4.52 -16.61 -6.45
N THR A 424 5.06 -15.47 -6.89
CA THR A 424 6.22 -14.86 -6.22
C THR A 424 5.81 -14.22 -4.90
N LYS A 425 6.79 -13.91 -4.04
CA LYS A 425 6.51 -13.19 -2.78
C LYS A 425 5.82 -11.85 -3.03
N GLU A 426 6.19 -11.14 -4.09
CA GLU A 426 5.55 -9.85 -4.45
C GLU A 426 4.08 -10.03 -4.79
N MET A 427 3.73 -11.09 -5.54
CA MET A 427 2.33 -11.38 -5.90
C MET A 427 1.51 -11.75 -4.66
N VAL A 428 2.06 -12.58 -3.77
CA VAL A 428 1.38 -12.94 -2.51
C VAL A 428 1.19 -11.70 -1.62
N ALA A 429 2.19 -10.81 -1.54
CA ALA A 429 2.07 -9.56 -0.79
C ALA A 429 1.03 -8.61 -1.39
N GLU A 430 0.94 -8.54 -2.71
CA GLU A 430 -0.08 -7.77 -3.43
C GLU A 430 -1.49 -8.31 -3.14
N ASP A 431 -1.67 -9.64 -3.18
CA ASP A 431 -2.93 -10.28 -2.85
C ASP A 431 -3.37 -9.93 -1.42
N TYR A 432 -2.43 -9.91 -0.47
CA TYR A 432 -2.70 -9.56 0.94
C TYR A 432 -3.12 -8.10 1.08
N LEU A 433 -2.44 -7.18 0.39
CA LEU A 433 -2.82 -5.77 0.37
C LEU A 433 -4.23 -5.58 -0.21
N ASN A 434 -4.51 -6.25 -1.34
CA ASN A 434 -5.83 -6.17 -1.99
C ASN A 434 -6.94 -6.78 -1.13
N GLU A 435 -6.67 -7.86 -0.39
CA GLU A 435 -7.64 -8.42 0.56
C GLU A 435 -7.95 -7.44 1.69
N LEU A 436 -6.94 -6.79 2.29
CA LEU A 436 -7.14 -5.80 3.35
C LEU A 436 -7.90 -4.56 2.85
N ILE A 437 -7.67 -4.15 1.59
CA ILE A 437 -8.43 -3.07 0.93
C ILE A 437 -9.87 -3.53 0.66
N GLY A 438 -10.08 -4.74 0.15
CA GLY A 438 -11.41 -5.28 -0.13
C GLY A 438 -12.28 -5.40 1.12
N ARG A 439 -11.65 -5.60 2.28
CA ARG A 439 -12.28 -5.58 3.61
C ARG A 439 -12.47 -4.17 4.19
N ASN A 440 -12.15 -3.12 3.43
CA ASN A 440 -12.21 -1.71 3.86
C ASN A 440 -11.37 -1.38 5.12
N LEU A 441 -10.36 -2.19 5.44
CA LEU A 441 -9.45 -1.95 6.58
C LEU A 441 -8.31 -0.99 6.22
N ILE A 442 -8.03 -0.82 4.92
CA ILE A 442 -7.00 0.07 4.39
C ILE A 442 -7.64 1.06 3.44
N HIS A 443 -7.35 2.34 3.66
CA HIS A 443 -7.74 3.42 2.78
C HIS A 443 -6.73 3.59 1.64
N VAL A 444 -7.23 3.64 0.41
CA VAL A 444 -6.42 3.89 -0.79
C VAL A 444 -6.29 5.39 -1.00
N SER A 445 -5.14 5.96 -0.65
CA SER A 445 -4.89 7.40 -0.80
C SER A 445 -4.76 7.82 -2.26
N SER A 446 -4.19 6.97 -3.11
CA SER A 446 -4.09 7.25 -4.54
C SER A 446 -3.99 5.96 -5.37
N ARG A 447 -4.52 6.01 -6.58
CA ARG A 447 -4.35 4.96 -7.59
C ARG A 447 -3.44 5.44 -8.70
N ASP A 448 -2.71 4.51 -9.31
CA ASP A 448 -2.06 4.78 -10.58
C ASP A 448 -3.13 4.88 -11.69
N PHE A 449 -2.76 5.47 -12.83
CA PHE A 449 -3.54 5.56 -14.07
C PHE A 449 -4.12 4.21 -14.56
N ALA A 450 -3.55 3.07 -14.14
CA ALA A 450 -4.05 1.73 -14.44
C ALA A 450 -5.06 1.21 -13.38
N GLY A 451 -5.51 2.08 -12.47
CA GLY A 451 -6.44 1.77 -11.40
C GLY A 451 -5.84 0.98 -10.22
N ARG A 452 -4.53 0.67 -10.26
CA ARG A 452 -3.88 -0.07 -9.16
C ARG A 452 -3.52 0.86 -8.02
N VAL A 453 -3.44 0.33 -6.82
CA VAL A 453 -3.03 1.13 -5.65
C VAL A 453 -1.60 1.65 -5.82
N SER A 454 -1.45 2.97 -5.71
CA SER A 454 -0.15 3.64 -5.74
C SER A 454 0.32 3.88 -4.31
N THR A 455 -0.53 4.50 -3.49
CA THR A 455 -0.30 4.74 -2.07
C THR A 455 -1.53 4.40 -1.23
N CYS A 456 -1.29 3.96 0.00
CA CYS A 456 -2.32 3.54 0.94
C CYS A 456 -1.95 3.91 2.38
N ARG A 457 -2.95 4.00 3.24
CA ARG A 457 -2.80 4.23 4.69
C ARG A 457 -3.93 3.56 5.45
N VAL A 458 -3.79 3.45 6.76
CA VAL A 458 -4.94 3.19 7.65
C VAL A 458 -5.55 4.53 8.07
N LEU A 459 -6.84 4.51 8.39
CA LEU A 459 -7.50 5.67 8.97
C LEU A 459 -7.00 5.91 10.41
N ASN A 460 -7.09 7.14 10.90
CA ASN A 460 -6.47 7.54 12.15
C ASN A 460 -7.02 6.78 13.37
N LEU A 461 -8.34 6.59 13.50
CA LEU A 461 -8.90 5.74 14.57
C LEU A 461 -8.57 4.26 14.41
N VAL A 462 -8.48 3.75 13.17
CA VAL A 462 -8.04 2.36 12.92
C VAL A 462 -6.58 2.20 13.36
N ARG A 463 -5.74 3.23 13.14
CA ARG A 463 -4.37 3.26 13.60
C ARG A 463 -4.28 3.23 15.12
N GLU A 464 -5.08 4.03 15.83
CA GLU A 464 -5.13 4.03 17.30
C GLU A 464 -5.53 2.64 17.83
N PHE A 465 -6.55 2.01 17.25
CA PHE A 465 -6.90 0.61 17.53
C PHE A 465 -5.72 -0.36 17.32
N LEU A 466 -4.96 -0.20 16.22
CA LEU A 466 -3.80 -1.06 15.96
C LEU A 466 -2.64 -0.80 16.91
N ILE A 467 -2.47 0.42 17.41
CA ILE A 467 -1.45 0.77 18.42
C ILE A 467 -1.79 0.10 19.75
N GLU A 468 -3.07 0.16 20.14
CA GLU A 468 -3.57 -0.52 21.32
C GLU A 468 -3.34 -2.05 21.22
N LYS A 469 -3.79 -2.67 20.12
CA LYS A 469 -3.55 -4.11 19.89
C LYS A 469 -2.07 -4.46 19.78
N SER A 470 -1.25 -3.56 19.26
CA SER A 470 0.21 -3.75 19.24
C SER A 470 0.80 -3.75 20.64
N THR A 471 0.24 -2.99 21.56
CA THR A 471 0.66 -2.95 22.97
C THR A 471 0.26 -4.25 23.69
N GLU A 472 -1.00 -4.69 23.52
CA GLU A 472 -1.49 -5.97 24.07
C GLU A 472 -0.69 -7.18 23.57
N GLU A 473 -0.38 -7.22 22.28
CA GLU A 473 0.31 -8.35 21.64
C GLU A 473 1.85 -8.20 21.63
N ASN A 474 2.40 -7.13 22.21
CA ASN A 474 3.82 -6.76 22.18
C ASN A 474 4.41 -6.85 20.75
N PHE A 475 3.72 -6.21 19.79
CA PHE A 475 4.05 -6.29 18.37
C PHE A 475 4.99 -5.18 17.92
N VAL A 476 4.70 -3.94 18.32
CA VAL A 476 5.44 -2.70 17.98
C VAL A 476 5.47 -1.82 19.22
N LYS A 477 6.64 -1.28 19.56
CA LYS A 477 6.77 -0.16 20.52
C LYS A 477 6.95 1.13 19.75
N ILE A 478 6.13 2.13 20.04
CA ILE A 478 6.25 3.47 19.48
C ILE A 478 6.86 4.38 20.56
N LEU A 479 7.90 5.12 20.19
CA LEU A 479 8.52 6.13 21.03
C LEU A 479 8.36 7.50 20.34
N ALA A 480 7.80 8.47 21.04
CA ALA A 480 7.67 9.84 20.58
C ALA A 480 8.24 10.82 21.62
N LYS A 481 8.65 12.01 21.18
CA LYS A 481 9.02 13.10 22.08
C LYS A 481 7.74 13.58 22.79
N SER A 482 7.68 13.50 24.12
CA SER A 482 6.57 14.07 24.88
C SER A 482 6.60 15.59 24.78
N SER A 483 5.44 16.19 24.53
CA SER A 483 5.26 17.65 24.52
C SER A 483 5.22 18.24 25.93
N THR A 484 5.27 17.41 26.97
CA THR A 484 5.08 17.83 28.36
C THR A 484 6.28 17.43 29.21
N GLY A 485 6.86 18.41 29.91
CA GLY A 485 7.80 18.23 31.01
C GLY A 485 7.08 17.82 32.29
N SER A 486 6.28 16.77 32.24
CA SER A 486 5.65 16.18 33.42
C SER A 486 6.54 15.03 33.92
N SER A 487 6.96 15.22 35.17
CA SER A 487 7.79 14.37 36.04
C SER A 487 7.63 12.87 35.87
N ASP A 488 8.79 12.21 35.94
CA ASP A 488 9.05 10.87 36.48
C ASP A 488 7.85 10.20 37.18
N GLU A 489 6.95 9.60 36.40
CA GLU A 489 6.18 8.47 36.90
C GLU A 489 7.09 7.24 36.76
N GLU A 490 7.46 6.68 37.91
CA GLU A 490 8.13 5.39 38.04
C GLU A 490 7.24 4.30 37.42
N VAL A 491 7.31 4.15 36.11
CA VAL A 491 6.72 3.02 35.41
C VAL A 491 7.49 1.78 35.84
N GLN A 492 6.81 0.88 36.53
CA GLN A 492 7.31 -0.43 36.94
C GLN A 492 8.14 -1.06 35.82
N HIS A 493 9.38 -1.41 36.17
CA HIS A 493 10.38 -2.01 35.30
C HIS A 493 9.95 -3.41 34.84
N GLU A 494 9.10 -3.50 33.82
CA GLU A 494 8.96 -4.74 33.06
C GLU A 494 9.99 -4.74 31.92
N GLU A 495 10.85 -5.76 31.88
CA GLU A 495 11.78 -6.03 30.78
C GLU A 495 11.02 -6.41 29.50
N VAL A 496 10.37 -5.43 28.85
CA VAL A 496 9.61 -5.69 27.63
C VAL A 496 10.55 -5.93 26.47
N GLN A 497 10.60 -7.17 25.99
CA GLN A 497 11.35 -7.55 24.79
C GLN A 497 10.66 -6.98 23.55
N VAL A 498 11.22 -5.92 22.96
CA VAL A 498 10.65 -5.26 21.78
C VAL A 498 11.25 -5.83 20.49
N ARG A 499 10.39 -6.27 19.54
CA ARG A 499 10.82 -6.74 18.21
C ARG A 499 10.84 -5.66 17.14
N ARG A 500 9.91 -4.71 17.21
CA ARG A 500 9.76 -3.61 16.25
C ARG A 500 9.68 -2.30 16.99
N LEU A 501 10.54 -1.37 16.61
CA LEU A 501 10.64 -0.06 17.23
C LEU A 501 10.38 1.01 16.18
N SER A 502 9.43 1.89 16.48
CA SER A 502 9.16 3.10 15.70
C SER A 502 9.49 4.31 16.55
N ILE A 503 10.39 5.18 16.08
CA ILE A 503 10.74 6.42 16.76
C ILE A 503 10.26 7.60 15.91
N GLN A 504 9.38 8.42 16.47
CA GLN A 504 8.69 9.50 15.78
C GLN A 504 8.93 10.84 16.52
N TYR A 505 9.02 11.94 15.78
CA TYR A 505 9.04 13.32 16.35
C TYR A 505 10.21 13.68 17.29
N GLY A 506 11.26 12.86 17.39
CA GLY A 506 12.50 13.20 18.09
C GLY A 506 13.05 12.09 19.01
N TRP A 507 14.11 12.43 19.74
CA TRP A 507 14.83 11.46 20.60
C TRP A 507 14.06 11.19 21.91
N PRO A 508 13.83 9.92 22.27
CA PRO A 508 13.20 9.58 23.54
C PRO A 508 14.15 9.87 24.72
N GLN A 509 13.62 10.39 25.82
CA GLN A 509 14.42 10.64 27.03
C GLN A 509 14.74 9.35 27.84
N ASN A 510 14.03 8.24 27.56
CA ASN A 510 14.12 7.00 28.32
C ASN A 510 15.37 6.15 28.02
N LYS A 511 16.00 5.62 29.08
CA LYS A 511 17.28 4.87 29.02
C LYS A 511 17.14 3.34 29.09
N ASP A 512 16.01 2.79 29.55
CA ASP A 512 15.95 1.40 30.06
C ASP A 512 15.05 0.43 29.27
N LEU A 513 15.17 0.41 27.94
CA LEU A 513 14.59 -0.67 27.13
C LEU A 513 15.62 -1.79 26.87
N VAL A 514 15.19 -3.06 26.94
CA VAL A 514 16.00 -4.22 26.46
C VAL A 514 16.03 -4.21 24.93
N LEU A 515 16.86 -3.31 24.40
CA LEU A 515 16.98 -3.03 22.98
C LEU A 515 17.70 -4.13 22.19
N GLY A 516 18.35 -5.10 22.84
CA GLY A 516 19.12 -6.17 22.18
C GLY A 516 18.33 -7.02 21.17
N CYS A 517 17.02 -7.08 21.35
CA CYS A 517 16.09 -7.99 20.68
C CYS A 517 15.35 -7.37 19.47
N VAL A 518 15.60 -6.10 19.17
CA VAL A 518 14.93 -5.37 18.09
C VAL A 518 15.39 -5.88 16.73
N ARG A 519 14.42 -6.24 15.87
CA ARG A 519 14.63 -6.71 14.50
C ARG A 519 14.26 -5.67 13.45
N ALA A 520 13.38 -4.73 13.77
CA ALA A 520 13.03 -3.64 12.87
C ALA A 520 13.06 -2.29 13.59
N LEU A 521 13.74 -1.32 12.98
CA LEU A 521 13.82 0.05 13.46
C LEU A 521 13.37 1.01 12.36
N PHE A 522 12.41 1.86 12.70
CA PHE A 522 11.90 2.92 11.84
C PHE A 522 12.08 4.27 12.53
N MET A 523 12.52 5.27 11.78
CA MET A 523 12.68 6.63 12.26
C MET A 523 11.92 7.58 11.32
N PHE A 524 11.01 8.38 11.87
CA PHE A 524 10.17 9.30 11.10
C PHE A 524 10.25 10.74 11.64
N GLN A 525 10.24 11.71 10.72
CA GLN A 525 10.06 13.14 11.00
C GLN A 525 11.08 13.69 12.01
N TRP A 526 12.36 13.72 11.61
CA TRP A 526 13.49 14.17 12.43
C TRP A 526 14.09 15.46 11.91
N HIS A 527 14.30 16.43 12.80
CA HIS A 527 14.87 17.74 12.47
C HIS A 527 16.24 18.00 13.11
N ASP A 528 16.62 17.25 14.16
CA ASP A 528 17.90 17.42 14.87
C ASP A 528 19.04 16.59 14.25
N SER A 529 20.29 17.07 14.37
CA SER A 529 21.49 16.34 13.91
C SER A 529 21.61 14.95 14.56
N LEU A 530 21.52 13.91 13.73
CA LEU A 530 21.35 12.52 14.17
C LEU A 530 22.67 11.72 14.23
N SER A 531 23.71 12.19 13.54
CA SER A 531 24.91 11.41 13.21
C SER A 531 25.65 10.86 14.44
N SER A 532 25.76 11.65 15.51
CA SER A 532 26.45 11.23 16.75
C SER A 532 25.60 10.35 17.67
N LYS A 533 24.26 10.51 17.65
CA LYS A 533 23.33 9.76 18.51
C LYS A 533 22.95 8.40 17.93
N ILE A 534 22.79 8.31 16.60
CA ILE A 534 22.37 7.07 15.94
C ILE A 534 23.39 5.95 16.12
N GLY A 535 24.69 6.26 16.09
CA GLY A 535 25.74 5.27 16.31
C GLY A 535 25.60 4.56 17.66
N LYS A 536 25.42 5.34 18.74
CA LYS A 536 25.22 4.81 20.10
C LYS A 536 23.99 3.90 20.21
N LEU A 537 22.91 4.26 19.52
CA LEU A 537 21.68 3.47 19.51
C LEU A 537 21.84 2.17 18.71
N LEU A 538 22.37 2.24 17.48
CA LEU A 538 22.55 1.06 16.62
C LEU A 538 23.50 0.03 17.25
N HIS A 539 24.43 0.45 18.10
CA HIS A 539 25.29 -0.44 18.87
C HIS A 539 24.52 -1.43 19.77
N ARG A 540 23.30 -1.09 20.18
CA ARG A 540 22.42 -1.94 20.99
C ARG A 540 21.63 -2.96 20.15
N PHE A 541 21.52 -2.79 18.83
CA PHE A 541 20.62 -3.55 17.95
C PHE A 541 21.30 -4.66 17.14
N LYS A 542 22.01 -5.58 17.79
CA LYS A 542 22.81 -6.61 17.08
C LYS A 542 21.97 -7.53 16.17
N LEU A 543 20.69 -7.73 16.48
CA LEU A 543 19.77 -8.62 15.75
C LEU A 543 18.94 -7.90 14.67
N LEU A 544 19.27 -6.64 14.34
CA LEU A 544 18.48 -5.83 13.41
C LEU A 544 18.49 -6.40 11.98
N LYS A 545 17.29 -6.58 11.41
CA LYS A 545 17.05 -7.04 10.04
C LYS A 545 16.52 -5.92 9.13
N ILE A 546 15.83 -4.93 9.69
CA ILE A 546 15.23 -3.81 8.96
C ILE A 546 15.66 -2.50 9.62
N LEU A 547 16.25 -1.62 8.84
CA LEU A 547 16.60 -0.26 9.24
C LEU A 547 16.06 0.73 8.21
N ASP A 548 15.08 1.53 8.61
CA ASP A 548 14.50 2.58 7.78
C ASP A 548 14.77 3.95 8.41
N LEU A 549 15.66 4.71 7.76
CA LEU A 549 16.10 6.04 8.13
C LEU A 549 15.67 7.06 7.06
N GLU A 550 14.52 6.82 6.40
CA GLU A 550 13.98 7.73 5.38
C GLU A 550 13.80 9.15 5.94
N GLY A 551 14.38 10.14 5.26
CA GLY A 551 14.32 11.54 5.64
C GLY A 551 15.18 11.92 6.85
N ALA A 552 16.01 11.00 7.38
CA ALA A 552 16.89 11.32 8.49
C ALA A 552 17.96 12.37 8.08
N PRO A 553 18.31 13.33 8.94
CA PRO A 553 19.32 14.35 8.66
C PRO A 553 20.74 13.76 8.77
N LEU A 554 21.06 12.80 7.90
CA LEU A 554 22.35 12.15 7.80
C LEU A 554 23.16 12.74 6.65
N GLU A 555 24.32 13.30 6.97
CA GLU A 555 25.27 13.84 5.99
C GLU A 555 26.30 12.81 5.53
N THR A 556 26.64 11.85 6.40
CA THR A 556 27.60 10.78 6.09
C THR A 556 27.01 9.42 6.44
N PHE A 557 27.52 8.38 5.78
CA PHE A 557 27.09 7.01 6.07
C PHE A 557 27.53 6.58 7.48
N PRO A 558 26.60 6.23 8.39
CA PRO A 558 26.98 5.79 9.74
C PRO A 558 27.72 4.45 9.72
N LYS A 559 28.98 4.46 10.16
CA LYS A 559 29.88 3.29 10.20
C LYS A 559 29.40 2.16 11.11
N GLU A 560 28.43 2.42 11.98
CA GLU A 560 27.78 1.41 12.82
C GLU A 560 26.82 0.53 12.01
N ILE A 561 26.23 1.01 10.92
CA ILE A 561 25.30 0.23 10.09
C ILE A 561 25.97 -1.02 9.54
N VAL A 562 27.24 -0.95 9.11
CA VAL A 562 27.97 -2.12 8.60
C VAL A 562 28.32 -3.16 9.68
N LYS A 563 28.04 -2.89 10.95
CA LYS A 563 28.15 -3.86 12.05
C LYS A 563 26.87 -4.70 12.19
N LEU A 564 25.75 -4.28 11.61
CA LEU A 564 24.45 -4.93 11.67
C LEU A 564 24.33 -6.01 10.58
N THR A 565 25.09 -7.09 10.72
CA THR A 565 25.31 -8.05 9.64
C THR A 565 24.08 -8.89 9.25
N LEU A 566 23.00 -8.86 10.05
CA LEU A 566 21.73 -9.52 9.73
C LEU A 566 20.76 -8.64 8.92
N LEU A 567 21.14 -7.39 8.60
CA LEU A 567 20.32 -6.49 7.80
C LEU A 567 19.93 -7.13 6.47
N SER A 568 18.63 -7.12 6.20
CA SER A 568 17.98 -7.52 4.95
C SER A 568 17.36 -6.32 4.22
N TYR A 569 17.02 -5.25 4.95
CA TYR A 569 16.48 -4.02 4.39
C TYR A 569 17.17 -2.81 5.00
N LEU A 570 17.74 -1.96 4.14
CA LEU A 570 18.31 -0.67 4.51
C LEU A 570 17.73 0.44 3.63
N SER A 571 17.10 1.42 4.26
CA SER A 571 16.63 2.64 3.60
C SER A 571 17.32 3.86 4.20
N LEU A 572 18.04 4.56 3.34
CA LEU A 572 18.67 5.86 3.59
C LEU A 572 18.09 6.90 2.64
N ARG A 573 16.86 6.68 2.17
CA ARG A 573 16.18 7.55 1.22
C ARG A 573 16.03 8.96 1.80
N GLU A 574 16.14 9.98 0.95
CA GLU A 574 15.96 11.38 1.34
C GLU A 574 16.94 11.82 2.46
N THR A 575 18.12 11.20 2.50
CA THR A 575 19.25 11.63 3.34
C THR A 575 20.28 12.40 2.51
N LYS A 576 21.23 13.08 3.16
CA LYS A 576 22.29 13.83 2.49
C LYS A 576 23.58 13.02 2.23
N ILE A 577 23.51 11.69 2.30
CA ILE A 577 24.68 10.82 2.14
C ILE A 577 25.23 10.89 0.70
N GLU A 578 26.54 11.07 0.58
CA GLU A 578 27.25 11.17 -0.71
C GLU A 578 28.00 9.89 -1.11
N THR A 579 28.44 9.08 -0.14
CA THR A 579 29.26 7.89 -0.41
C THR A 579 28.81 6.68 0.39
N ILE A 580 28.95 5.50 -0.21
CA ILE A 580 28.74 4.20 0.45
C ILE A 580 30.11 3.58 0.74
N PRO A 581 30.39 3.15 1.98
CA PRO A 581 31.70 2.65 2.34
C PRO A 581 31.96 1.25 1.74
N LYS A 582 33.22 0.94 1.41
CA LYS A 582 33.68 -0.39 0.98
C LYS A 582 33.31 -1.51 1.95
N SER A 583 33.11 -1.19 3.23
CA SER A 583 32.67 -2.12 4.27
C SER A 583 31.22 -2.60 4.10
N ILE A 584 30.45 -2.05 3.15
CA ILE A 584 29.09 -2.50 2.82
C ILE A 584 29.02 -4.00 2.53
N LYS A 585 30.10 -4.61 2.02
CA LYS A 585 30.22 -6.07 1.80
C LYS A 585 29.91 -6.92 3.03
N LYS A 586 29.99 -6.35 4.24
CA LYS A 586 29.67 -7.05 5.49
C LYS A 586 28.17 -7.35 5.64
N LEU A 587 27.30 -6.66 4.92
CA LEU A 587 25.84 -6.82 4.99
C LEU A 587 25.35 -7.95 4.08
N ALA A 588 25.90 -9.15 4.24
CA ALA A 588 25.73 -10.27 3.32
C ALA A 588 24.26 -10.68 3.02
N TYR A 589 23.34 -10.43 3.96
CA TYR A 589 21.91 -10.77 3.81
C TYR A 589 21.04 -9.66 3.22
N LEU A 590 21.63 -8.54 2.80
CA LEU A 590 20.88 -7.38 2.33
C LEU A 590 20.10 -7.70 1.05
N GLU A 591 18.78 -7.64 1.11
CA GLU A 591 17.86 -7.82 -0.02
C GLU A 591 17.45 -6.48 -0.64
N THR A 592 17.33 -5.42 0.16
CA THR A 592 16.94 -4.08 -0.29
C THR A 592 17.93 -3.03 0.19
N LEU A 593 18.48 -2.26 -0.75
CA LEU A 593 19.23 -1.03 -0.50
C LEU A 593 18.51 0.13 -1.19
N ASN A 594 17.98 1.06 -0.40
CA ASN A 594 17.25 2.22 -0.89
C ASN A 594 18.01 3.51 -0.60
N LEU A 595 18.58 4.10 -1.65
CA LEU A 595 19.36 5.34 -1.65
C LEU A 595 18.70 6.42 -2.52
N LYS A 596 17.38 6.33 -2.73
CA LYS A 596 16.66 7.33 -3.52
C LYS A 596 16.77 8.71 -2.89
N GLN A 597 16.88 9.75 -3.71
CA GLN A 597 17.01 11.13 -3.27
C GLN A 597 18.18 11.35 -2.29
N THR A 598 19.24 10.53 -2.38
CA THR A 598 20.54 10.79 -1.74
C THR A 598 21.48 11.47 -2.73
N TYR A 599 22.66 11.89 -2.27
CA TYR A 599 23.71 12.47 -3.13
C TYR A 599 24.72 11.42 -3.62
N VAL A 600 24.44 10.13 -3.46
CA VAL A 600 25.32 9.04 -3.92
C VAL A 600 25.39 9.04 -5.45
N THR A 601 26.61 9.22 -5.98
CA THR A 601 26.87 9.24 -7.42
C THR A 601 27.60 8.00 -7.95
N GLU A 602 28.28 7.26 -7.07
CA GLU A 602 29.06 6.06 -7.40
C GLU A 602 28.94 5.01 -6.29
N LEU A 603 28.91 3.73 -6.67
CA LEU A 603 28.95 2.62 -5.73
C LEU A 603 30.33 1.96 -5.64
N PRO A 604 30.74 1.51 -4.44
CA PRO A 604 31.93 0.68 -4.30
C PRO A 604 31.74 -0.69 -4.99
N SER A 605 32.80 -1.25 -5.56
CA SER A 605 32.78 -2.59 -6.17
C SER A 605 32.44 -3.71 -5.17
N GLU A 606 32.66 -3.46 -3.89
CA GLU A 606 32.24 -4.34 -2.80
C GLU A 606 30.73 -4.59 -2.75
N ILE A 607 29.89 -3.78 -3.39
CA ILE A 607 28.44 -4.03 -3.42
C ILE A 607 28.08 -5.37 -4.11
N PHE A 608 28.95 -5.86 -5.00
CA PHE A 608 28.73 -7.12 -5.71
C PHE A 608 28.86 -8.35 -4.82
N SER A 609 29.37 -8.21 -3.59
CA SER A 609 29.33 -9.31 -2.62
C SER A 609 27.95 -9.53 -2.01
N LEU A 610 26.98 -8.63 -2.24
CA LEU A 610 25.64 -8.69 -1.69
C LEU A 610 24.74 -9.61 -2.54
N GLN A 611 25.04 -10.91 -2.53
CA GLN A 611 24.43 -11.91 -3.41
C GLN A 611 22.91 -12.15 -3.19
N PHE A 612 22.36 -11.62 -2.10
CA PHE A 612 20.92 -11.65 -1.81
C PHE A 612 20.20 -10.37 -2.26
N LEU A 613 20.89 -9.39 -2.85
CA LEU A 613 20.30 -8.13 -3.23
C LEU A 613 19.28 -8.31 -4.35
N ARG A 614 18.05 -7.83 -4.10
CA ARG A 614 16.89 -7.90 -5.01
C ARG A 614 16.47 -6.52 -5.48
N HIS A 615 16.69 -5.51 -4.65
CA HIS A 615 16.30 -4.13 -4.94
C HIS A 615 17.45 -3.18 -4.64
N LEU A 616 18.03 -2.64 -5.71
CA LEU A 616 19.00 -1.56 -5.64
C LEU A 616 18.35 -0.29 -6.20
N LEU A 617 17.97 0.62 -5.32
CA LEU A 617 17.19 1.80 -5.66
C LEU A 617 18.04 3.05 -5.48
N VAL A 618 18.65 3.52 -6.55
CA VAL A 618 19.57 4.66 -6.50
C VAL A 618 19.22 5.62 -7.61
N TYR A 619 18.66 6.77 -7.26
CA TYR A 619 18.46 7.90 -8.16
C TYR A 619 18.04 9.12 -7.38
N ARG A 620 18.28 10.29 -7.94
CA ARG A 620 17.78 11.56 -7.42
C ARG A 620 17.11 12.33 -8.55
N TYR A 621 15.97 12.92 -8.24
CA TYR A 621 15.33 13.87 -9.14
C TYR A 621 15.71 15.28 -8.71
N ASN A 622 16.20 16.08 -9.65
CA ASN A 622 16.47 17.49 -9.50
C ASN A 622 15.50 18.27 -10.39
N VAL A 623 14.21 18.20 -10.05
CA VAL A 623 13.15 18.95 -10.73
C VAL A 623 12.83 20.15 -9.87
N LYS A 624 13.11 21.36 -10.37
CA LYS A 624 12.66 22.61 -9.73
C LYS A 624 11.27 22.98 -10.24
N ASN A 625 11.17 23.26 -11.54
CA ASN A 625 9.93 23.73 -12.17
C ASN A 625 9.49 22.77 -13.29
N TYR A 626 10.37 22.57 -14.28
CA TYR A 626 10.14 21.72 -15.44
C TYR A 626 11.05 20.50 -15.45
N VAL A 627 10.63 19.46 -16.17
CA VAL A 627 11.50 18.32 -16.47
C VAL A 627 12.51 18.77 -17.53
N THR A 628 13.78 18.91 -17.14
CA THR A 628 14.87 19.15 -18.08
C THR A 628 15.54 17.84 -18.50
N PHE A 629 16.44 17.90 -19.50
CA PHE A 629 17.23 16.74 -19.88
C PHE A 629 18.08 16.19 -18.72
N GLU A 630 18.60 17.06 -17.85
CA GLU A 630 19.46 16.67 -16.72
C GLU A 630 18.71 16.52 -15.38
N SER A 631 17.37 16.52 -15.40
CA SER A 631 16.53 16.43 -14.19
C SER A 631 16.68 15.14 -13.38
N VAL A 632 17.39 14.14 -13.90
CA VAL A 632 17.61 12.86 -13.24
C VAL A 632 19.10 12.63 -13.04
N GLN A 633 19.52 12.49 -11.79
CA GLN A 633 20.87 12.09 -11.44
C GLN A 633 20.88 10.59 -11.14
N GLY A 634 21.55 9.84 -12.01
CA GLY A 634 21.81 8.42 -11.82
C GLY A 634 23.17 8.16 -11.17
N MET A 635 23.55 6.88 -11.21
CA MET A 635 24.68 6.36 -10.45
C MET A 635 25.64 5.60 -11.35
N LYS A 636 26.95 5.87 -11.21
CA LYS A 636 28.02 5.06 -11.82
C LYS A 636 28.19 3.76 -11.06
N VAL A 637 28.37 2.67 -11.80
CA VAL A 637 28.60 1.34 -11.22
C VAL A 637 29.85 0.72 -11.84
N PRO A 638 30.76 0.18 -11.02
CA PRO A 638 31.92 -0.55 -11.52
C PRO A 638 31.51 -1.86 -12.21
N ALA A 639 32.44 -2.48 -12.94
CA ALA A 639 32.19 -3.81 -13.51
C ALA A 639 32.00 -4.88 -12.41
N GLY A 640 31.06 -5.80 -12.60
CA GLY A 640 30.68 -6.85 -11.67
C GLY A 640 29.18 -6.92 -11.32
N ILE A 641 28.34 -6.08 -11.94
CA ILE A 641 26.90 -6.05 -11.64
C ILE A 641 26.21 -7.36 -12.00
N GLY A 642 26.68 -8.05 -13.04
CA GLY A 642 26.13 -9.31 -13.54
C GLY A 642 26.12 -10.45 -12.51
N THR A 643 26.93 -10.35 -11.45
CA THR A 643 26.96 -11.33 -10.35
C THR A 643 25.72 -11.29 -9.45
N LEU A 644 24.93 -10.20 -9.49
CA LEU A 644 23.75 -10.02 -8.64
C LEU A 644 22.50 -10.67 -9.27
N CYS A 645 22.55 -11.98 -9.53
CA CYS A 645 21.53 -12.68 -10.34
C CYS A 645 20.10 -12.65 -9.75
N LYS A 646 19.94 -12.32 -8.46
CA LYS A 646 18.63 -12.18 -7.78
C LYS A 646 18.01 -10.78 -7.92
N LEU A 647 18.71 -9.85 -8.56
CA LEU A 647 18.27 -8.47 -8.70
C LEU A 647 16.98 -8.40 -9.53
N GLN A 648 15.95 -7.79 -8.97
CA GLN A 648 14.65 -7.60 -9.60
C GLN A 648 14.41 -6.15 -10.03
N LYS A 649 15.09 -5.20 -9.38
CA LYS A 649 14.94 -3.78 -9.70
C LYS A 649 16.28 -3.08 -9.66
N LEU A 650 16.64 -2.55 -10.82
CA LEU A 650 17.77 -1.67 -11.06
C LEU A 650 17.22 -0.44 -11.79
N SER A 651 17.42 0.76 -11.24
CA SER A 651 16.87 1.96 -11.86
C SER A 651 17.90 3.07 -11.91
N LEU A 652 18.05 3.66 -13.09
CA LEU A 652 18.79 4.89 -13.38
C LEU A 652 20.30 4.75 -13.13
N LEU A 653 20.85 3.65 -13.62
CA LEU A 653 22.28 3.39 -13.65
C LEU A 653 22.91 4.07 -14.86
N ARG A 654 24.06 4.74 -14.69
CA ARG A 654 24.82 5.32 -15.80
C ARG A 654 25.47 4.20 -16.60
N ALA A 655 25.16 4.17 -17.88
CA ALA A 655 25.58 3.15 -18.82
C ALA A 655 27.11 3.15 -18.98
N ASN A 656 27.66 1.94 -19.06
CA ASN A 656 29.03 1.65 -19.45
C ASN A 656 28.97 0.39 -20.30
N SER A 657 29.69 0.35 -21.43
CA SER A 657 29.66 -0.78 -22.38
C SER A 657 29.85 -2.14 -21.68
N LYS A 658 30.81 -2.25 -20.74
CA LYS A 658 31.06 -3.48 -19.98
C LYS A 658 29.90 -3.83 -19.05
N VAL A 659 29.30 -2.81 -18.41
CA VAL A 659 28.15 -3.00 -17.52
C VAL A 659 26.93 -3.48 -18.30
N ILE A 660 26.72 -2.97 -19.52
CA ILE A 660 25.61 -3.36 -20.41
C ILE A 660 25.70 -4.84 -20.79
N GLU A 661 26.90 -5.32 -21.13
CA GLU A 661 27.13 -6.74 -21.44
C GLU A 661 26.80 -7.62 -20.22
N GLU A 662 27.23 -7.23 -19.02
CA GLU A 662 26.93 -7.96 -17.79
C GLU A 662 25.43 -8.01 -17.43
N LEU A 663 24.59 -7.14 -18.00
CA LEU A 663 23.15 -7.14 -17.72
C LEU A 663 22.46 -8.42 -18.21
N GLU A 664 23.03 -9.13 -19.20
CA GLU A 664 22.45 -10.37 -19.72
C GLU A 664 22.29 -11.46 -18.64
N ALA A 665 23.14 -11.43 -17.61
CA ALA A 665 23.09 -12.36 -16.48
C ALA A 665 21.92 -12.07 -15.52
N LEU A 666 21.33 -10.87 -15.58
CA LEU A 666 20.31 -10.39 -14.64
C LEU A 666 18.89 -10.75 -15.09
N THR A 667 18.64 -12.03 -15.32
CA THR A 667 17.38 -12.58 -15.86
C THR A 667 16.15 -12.39 -14.96
N CYS A 668 16.35 -12.10 -13.67
CA CYS A 668 15.28 -11.82 -12.71
C CYS A 668 14.77 -10.36 -12.74
N LEU A 669 15.36 -9.48 -13.55
CA LEU A 669 14.98 -8.07 -13.61
C LEU A 669 13.54 -7.87 -14.08
N ARG A 670 12.82 -7.03 -13.33
CA ARG A 670 11.46 -6.57 -13.63
C ARG A 670 11.42 -5.09 -13.98
N LYS A 671 12.37 -4.31 -13.50
CA LYS A 671 12.59 -2.92 -13.93
C LYS A 671 14.08 -2.71 -14.17
N LEU A 672 14.39 -2.24 -15.37
CA LEU A 672 15.70 -1.75 -15.80
C LEU A 672 15.58 -0.26 -16.10
N GLY A 673 16.51 0.53 -15.55
CA GLY A 673 16.67 1.93 -15.89
C GLY A 673 18.13 2.26 -16.17
N LEU A 674 18.42 2.81 -17.34
CA LEU A 674 19.75 3.20 -17.79
C LEU A 674 19.77 4.67 -18.19
N LEU A 675 20.79 5.38 -17.76
CA LEU A 675 21.10 6.74 -18.19
C LEU A 675 22.39 6.74 -19.01
N ASP A 676 22.64 7.80 -19.76
CA ASP A 676 23.89 8.01 -20.48
C ASP A 676 24.21 6.90 -21.50
N LEU A 677 23.19 6.28 -22.12
CA LEU A 677 23.39 5.28 -23.17
C LEU A 677 23.98 5.93 -24.42
N LYS A 678 25.07 5.36 -24.93
CA LYS A 678 25.66 5.75 -26.20
C LYS A 678 25.03 4.97 -27.34
N GLU A 679 24.93 5.57 -28.51
CA GLU A 679 24.32 4.98 -29.71
C GLU A 679 24.93 3.60 -30.03
N LYS A 680 26.26 3.51 -30.04
CA LYS A 680 27.01 2.27 -30.31
C LYS A 680 26.75 1.11 -29.33
N ASP A 681 26.27 1.41 -28.12
CA ASP A 681 25.98 0.41 -27.09
C ASP A 681 24.52 -0.07 -27.13
N GLY A 682 23.68 0.56 -27.96
CA GLY A 682 22.28 0.20 -28.18
C GLY A 682 22.05 -1.26 -28.59
N PRO A 683 22.79 -1.81 -29.58
CA PRO A 683 22.67 -3.23 -29.97
C PRO A 683 22.98 -4.18 -28.81
N LYS A 684 24.04 -3.91 -28.06
CA LYS A 684 24.44 -4.72 -26.89
C LYS A 684 23.35 -4.72 -25.83
N LEU A 685 22.74 -3.57 -25.56
CA LEU A 685 21.62 -3.47 -24.64
C LEU A 685 20.42 -4.30 -25.12
N CYS A 686 20.12 -4.27 -26.41
CA CYS A 686 19.05 -5.08 -26.99
C CYS A 686 19.29 -6.58 -26.75
N ASP A 687 20.52 -7.06 -26.92
CA ASP A 687 20.86 -8.46 -26.67
C ASP A 687 20.73 -8.86 -25.20
N SER A 688 21.15 -8.00 -24.27
CA SER A 688 20.95 -8.21 -22.84
C SER A 688 19.46 -8.26 -22.46
N ILE A 689 18.64 -7.36 -23.00
CA ILE A 689 17.19 -7.31 -22.72
C ILE A 689 16.46 -8.55 -23.23
N LYS A 690 16.88 -9.15 -24.35
CA LYS A 690 16.27 -10.40 -24.88
C LYS A 690 16.30 -11.54 -23.86
N LYS A 691 17.27 -11.56 -22.93
CA LYS A 691 17.38 -12.57 -21.86
C LYS A 691 16.47 -12.30 -20.66
N MET A 692 15.89 -11.11 -20.55
CA MET A 692 15.09 -10.66 -19.40
C MET A 692 13.59 -10.98 -19.57
N GLY A 693 13.24 -12.26 -19.47
CA GLY A 693 11.86 -12.73 -19.72
C GLY A 693 10.76 -12.15 -18.80
N ASN A 694 11.12 -11.50 -17.68
CA ASN A 694 10.18 -10.94 -16.71
C ASN A 694 10.17 -9.40 -16.67
N LEU A 695 10.79 -8.73 -17.65
CA LEU A 695 10.92 -7.27 -17.66
C LEU A 695 9.55 -6.59 -17.85
N LEU A 696 9.15 -5.77 -16.87
CA LEU A 696 7.90 -5.01 -16.87
C LEU A 696 8.11 -3.53 -17.19
N THR A 697 9.32 -3.01 -16.99
CA THR A 697 9.62 -1.59 -17.18
C THR A 697 11.02 -1.41 -17.73
N LEU A 698 11.11 -0.70 -18.86
CA LEU A 698 12.34 -0.28 -19.50
C LEU A 698 12.39 1.25 -19.52
N ASP A 699 13.49 1.81 -19.02
CA ASP A 699 13.68 3.25 -18.85
C ASP A 699 15.09 3.61 -19.34
N VAL A 700 15.21 4.24 -20.50
CA VAL A 700 16.49 4.44 -21.18
C VAL A 700 16.63 5.91 -21.54
N SER A 701 17.75 6.50 -21.12
CA SER A 701 18.17 7.84 -21.50
C SER A 701 19.51 7.80 -22.22
N SER A 702 19.63 8.58 -23.28
CA SER A 702 20.91 8.85 -23.96
C SER A 702 21.80 9.75 -23.10
N THR A 703 23.05 9.93 -23.53
CA THR A 703 24.05 10.84 -22.92
C THR A 703 23.66 12.32 -23.01
N GLY A 704 22.89 12.69 -24.03
CA GLY A 704 22.49 14.06 -24.30
C GLY A 704 21.29 14.13 -25.25
N PRO A 705 20.64 15.31 -25.36
CA PRO A 705 19.44 15.48 -26.17
C PRO A 705 19.67 15.31 -27.69
N GLU A 706 20.92 15.23 -28.12
CA GLU A 706 21.33 15.07 -29.52
C GLU A 706 21.86 13.66 -29.83
N GLU A 707 22.13 12.85 -28.81
CA GLU A 707 22.60 11.47 -28.98
C GLU A 707 21.43 10.54 -29.33
N TYR A 708 21.63 9.69 -30.33
CA TYR A 708 20.63 8.73 -30.78
C TYR A 708 20.55 7.49 -29.89
N LEU A 709 19.30 7.03 -29.68
CA LEU A 709 18.99 5.75 -29.07
C LEU A 709 18.75 4.69 -30.14
N TYR A 710 19.74 3.84 -30.39
CA TYR A 710 19.58 2.72 -31.34
C TYR A 710 19.02 1.47 -30.66
N LEU A 711 17.71 1.25 -30.76
CA LEU A 711 16.99 0.15 -30.10
C LEU A 711 16.30 -0.84 -31.07
N ASP A 712 16.53 -0.69 -32.38
CA ASP A 712 15.91 -1.54 -33.42
C ASP A 712 16.48 -2.97 -33.48
N HIS A 713 17.66 -3.21 -32.90
CA HIS A 713 18.30 -4.53 -32.88
C HIS A 713 17.55 -5.59 -32.04
N MET A 714 16.50 -5.17 -31.33
CA MET A 714 15.64 -6.03 -30.54
C MET A 714 14.64 -6.76 -31.46
N GLY A 715 15.09 -7.86 -32.09
CA GLY A 715 14.25 -8.67 -32.97
C GLY A 715 13.00 -9.28 -32.30
N ASN A 716 12.99 -9.43 -30.96
CA ASN A 716 11.82 -9.82 -30.16
C ASN A 716 11.82 -9.02 -28.84
N HIS A 717 10.69 -8.41 -28.49
CA HIS A 717 10.54 -7.61 -27.27
C HIS A 717 10.22 -8.47 -26.03
N PRO A 718 10.46 -7.97 -24.80
CA PRO A 718 9.99 -8.64 -23.58
C PRO A 718 8.46 -8.75 -23.57
N ARG A 719 7.92 -9.97 -23.43
CA ARG A 719 6.48 -10.27 -23.53
C ARG A 719 5.62 -9.50 -22.51
N PHE A 720 6.17 -9.22 -21.34
CA PHE A 720 5.43 -8.59 -20.23
C PHE A 720 5.74 -7.10 -20.06
N LEU A 721 6.35 -6.45 -21.06
CA LEU A 721 6.72 -5.04 -20.96
C LEU A 721 5.46 -4.18 -20.81
N GLN A 722 5.34 -3.47 -19.69
CA GLN A 722 4.18 -2.63 -19.36
C GLN A 722 4.46 -1.14 -19.47
N ARG A 723 5.72 -0.72 -19.26
CA ARG A 723 6.09 0.69 -19.24
C ARG A 723 7.39 0.91 -20.00
N LEU A 724 7.36 1.83 -20.94
CA LEU A 724 8.50 2.21 -21.75
C LEU A 724 8.78 3.71 -21.58
N TYR A 725 10.00 4.05 -21.19
CA TYR A 725 10.47 5.42 -21.06
C TYR A 725 11.71 5.56 -21.94
N LEU A 726 11.62 6.38 -22.99
CA LEU A 726 12.73 6.67 -23.90
C LEU A 726 13.03 8.16 -23.84
N LYS A 727 14.30 8.48 -23.60
CA LYS A 727 14.79 9.85 -23.48
C LYS A 727 16.04 10.06 -24.32
N GLY A 728 15.96 10.82 -25.41
CA GLY A 728 17.04 10.96 -26.39
C GLY A 728 16.55 10.80 -27.81
N ARG A 729 17.36 11.20 -28.80
CA ARG A 729 16.96 11.23 -30.21
C ARG A 729 16.64 9.84 -30.73
N LEU A 730 15.65 9.76 -31.63
CA LEU A 730 15.30 8.57 -32.36
C LEU A 730 15.26 8.93 -33.85
N GLU A 731 15.88 8.11 -34.70
CA GLU A 731 15.72 8.23 -36.15
C GLU A 731 14.28 7.86 -36.55
N LYS A 732 13.81 6.75 -36.00
CA LYS A 732 12.43 6.24 -36.08
C LYS A 732 12.05 5.56 -34.79
N LEU A 733 10.76 5.35 -34.56
CA LEU A 733 10.32 4.50 -33.45
C LEU A 733 10.79 3.05 -33.67
N PRO A 734 11.31 2.38 -32.62
CA PRO A 734 11.77 1.02 -32.76
C PRO A 734 10.68 0.08 -33.30
N GLY A 735 11.00 -0.72 -34.32
CA GLY A 735 10.01 -1.52 -35.07
C GLY A 735 9.22 -2.51 -34.22
N TRP A 736 9.81 -2.99 -33.13
CA TRP A 736 9.13 -3.87 -32.16
C TRP A 736 8.02 -3.15 -31.37
N ILE A 737 7.99 -1.82 -31.31
CA ILE A 737 6.89 -1.04 -30.71
C ILE A 737 5.63 -1.14 -31.56
N SER A 738 5.78 -1.21 -32.89
CA SER A 738 4.67 -1.34 -33.85
C SER A 738 4.16 -2.77 -34.00
N SER A 739 4.74 -3.74 -33.28
CA SER A 739 4.34 -5.15 -33.39
C SER A 739 3.03 -5.40 -32.63
N SER A 740 2.11 -6.14 -33.25
CA SER A 740 0.83 -6.56 -32.68
C SER A 740 0.96 -7.52 -31.48
N SER A 741 2.17 -7.75 -30.97
CA SER A 741 2.47 -8.62 -29.83
C SER A 741 2.72 -7.87 -28.50
N LEU A 742 2.69 -6.53 -28.50
CA LEU A 742 2.88 -5.68 -27.33
C LEU A 742 1.59 -5.35 -26.55
N ASP A 743 0.68 -6.30 -26.41
CA ASP A 743 -0.60 -6.10 -25.73
C ASP A 743 -0.46 -5.69 -24.25
N SER A 744 0.69 -5.93 -23.62
CA SER A 744 0.91 -5.59 -22.21
C SER A 744 1.27 -4.12 -21.98
N LEU A 745 1.58 -3.35 -23.03
CA LEU A 745 2.14 -2.01 -22.89
C LEU A 745 1.04 -1.00 -22.55
N VAL A 746 1.13 -0.41 -21.35
CA VAL A 746 0.12 0.51 -20.81
C VAL A 746 0.61 1.96 -20.72
N ARG A 747 1.92 2.20 -20.79
CA ARG A 747 2.51 3.54 -20.67
C ARG A 747 3.73 3.71 -21.56
N ILE A 748 3.77 4.82 -22.28
CA ILE A 748 4.91 5.23 -23.11
C ILE A 748 5.23 6.70 -22.85
N TYR A 749 6.47 6.97 -22.45
CA TYR A 749 7.02 8.32 -22.42
C TYR A 749 8.12 8.44 -23.48
N LEU A 750 7.92 9.34 -24.44
CA LEU A 750 8.91 9.74 -25.44
C LEU A 750 9.38 11.15 -25.11
N LYS A 751 10.66 11.32 -24.78
CA LYS A 751 11.21 12.61 -24.38
C LYS A 751 12.46 12.95 -25.18
N TRP A 752 12.55 14.15 -25.73
CA TRP A 752 13.65 14.59 -26.60
C TRP A 752 13.91 13.62 -27.77
N SER A 753 12.86 12.94 -28.24
CA SER A 753 12.97 11.99 -29.35
C SER A 753 13.19 12.66 -30.69
N LYS A 754 12.69 13.90 -30.86
CA LYS A 754 12.88 14.74 -32.05
C LYS A 754 12.73 13.98 -33.39
N LEU A 755 11.73 13.10 -33.46
CA LEU A 755 11.43 12.36 -34.69
C LEU A 755 11.10 13.35 -35.82
N ASN A 756 11.63 13.10 -37.01
CA ASN A 756 11.38 13.94 -38.18
C ASN A 756 9.96 13.74 -38.73
N THR A 757 9.55 14.59 -39.68
CA THR A 757 8.23 14.57 -40.33
C THR A 757 7.89 13.23 -41.00
N ASP A 758 8.91 12.52 -41.50
CA ASP A 758 8.74 11.23 -42.17
C ASP A 758 8.59 10.06 -41.20
N ASN A 759 8.72 10.29 -39.89
CA ASN A 759 8.64 9.27 -38.85
C ASN A 759 7.69 9.69 -37.73
N ASN A 760 6.45 9.99 -38.09
CA ASN A 760 5.43 10.38 -37.10
C ASN A 760 5.21 9.25 -36.07
N PRO A 761 5.43 9.51 -34.76
CA PRO A 761 5.29 8.47 -33.74
C PRO A 761 3.87 7.90 -33.63
N LEU A 762 2.85 8.67 -33.99
CA LEU A 762 1.45 8.22 -33.89
C LEU A 762 1.13 7.04 -34.82
N TRP A 763 1.85 6.87 -35.93
CA TRP A 763 1.63 5.72 -36.84
C TRP A 763 1.81 4.37 -36.14
N ALA A 764 2.78 4.28 -35.23
CA ALA A 764 3.00 3.07 -34.43
C ALA A 764 2.12 3.04 -33.18
N LEU A 765 2.03 4.17 -32.47
CA LEU A 765 1.44 4.22 -31.14
C LEU A 765 -0.08 4.02 -31.15
N GLN A 766 -0.76 4.48 -32.21
CA GLN A 766 -2.23 4.39 -32.35
C GLN A 766 -2.75 2.95 -32.40
N ALA A 767 -1.92 2.01 -32.85
CA ALA A 767 -2.25 0.59 -32.95
C ALA A 767 -2.20 -0.14 -31.60
N LEU A 768 -1.66 0.48 -30.54
CA LEU A 768 -1.47 -0.18 -29.24
C LEU A 768 -2.81 -0.32 -28.48
N PRO A 769 -3.30 -1.56 -28.25
CA PRO A 769 -4.68 -1.78 -27.80
C PRO A 769 -4.92 -1.46 -26.32
N ASN A 770 -3.85 -1.41 -25.52
CA ASN A 770 -3.92 -1.27 -24.06
C ASN A 770 -3.19 -0.03 -23.52
N LEU A 771 -2.79 0.90 -24.40
CA LEU A 771 -2.12 2.12 -23.97
C LEU A 771 -3.09 3.00 -23.17
N LEU A 772 -2.70 3.33 -21.93
CA LEU A 772 -3.48 4.15 -21.01
C LEU A 772 -2.88 5.55 -20.84
N GLU A 773 -1.58 5.69 -20.99
CA GLU A 773 -0.88 6.96 -20.80
C GLU A 773 0.23 7.17 -21.82
N LEU A 774 0.18 8.32 -22.48
CA LEU A 774 1.16 8.76 -23.46
C LEU A 774 1.70 10.14 -23.05
N GLN A 775 3.01 10.22 -22.86
CA GLN A 775 3.71 11.48 -22.65
C GLN A 775 4.69 11.71 -23.79
N MET A 776 4.57 12.87 -24.44
CA MET A 776 5.42 13.29 -25.54
C MET A 776 6.02 14.65 -25.19
N VAL A 777 7.34 14.69 -24.97
CA VAL A 777 8.10 15.91 -24.64
C VAL A 777 9.16 16.12 -25.70
N ASP A 778 9.11 17.20 -26.49
CA ASP A 778 10.08 17.47 -27.57
C ASP A 778 10.35 16.22 -28.45
N SER A 779 9.27 15.51 -28.80
CA SER A 779 9.35 14.14 -29.31
C SER A 779 9.21 14.01 -30.82
N TYR A 780 8.61 15.01 -31.48
CA TYR A 780 8.32 15.03 -32.91
C TYR A 780 8.42 16.47 -33.45
N MET A 781 9.01 16.63 -34.63
CA MET A 781 9.32 17.94 -35.23
C MET A 781 8.32 18.39 -36.29
N GLY A 782 7.29 17.60 -36.59
CA GLY A 782 6.26 17.99 -37.54
C GLY A 782 5.29 19.05 -37.00
N GLU A 783 4.54 19.64 -37.92
CA GLU A 783 3.64 20.76 -37.63
C GLU A 783 2.28 20.32 -37.10
N SER A 784 1.85 19.09 -37.42
CA SER A 784 0.55 18.56 -37.04
C SER A 784 0.64 17.19 -36.34
N LEU A 785 -0.25 16.98 -35.38
CA LEU A 785 -0.53 15.67 -34.77
C LEU A 785 -1.96 15.26 -35.10
N GLU A 786 -2.11 14.21 -35.89
CA GLU A 786 -3.41 13.66 -36.29
C GLU A 786 -3.68 12.33 -35.59
N PHE A 787 -4.73 12.34 -34.77
CA PHE A 787 -5.26 11.17 -34.07
C PHE A 787 -6.39 10.56 -34.90
N MET A 788 -6.09 9.43 -35.55
CA MET A 788 -6.95 8.75 -36.51
C MET A 788 -8.22 8.19 -35.88
N ALA A 789 -9.27 8.05 -36.68
CA ALA A 789 -10.56 7.51 -36.23
C ALA A 789 -10.39 6.12 -35.60
N ASN A 790 -11.11 5.87 -34.51
CA ASN A 790 -11.06 4.61 -33.74
C ASN A 790 -9.67 4.23 -33.18
N SER A 791 -8.73 5.18 -33.07
CA SER A 791 -7.43 4.94 -32.43
C SER A 791 -7.46 5.11 -30.91
N PHE A 792 -6.44 4.60 -30.20
CA PHE A 792 -6.21 4.83 -28.76
C PHE A 792 -7.42 4.55 -27.85
N GLN A 793 -8.07 3.40 -28.05
CA GLN A 793 -9.36 3.05 -27.42
C GLN A 793 -9.38 2.98 -25.88
N LYS A 794 -8.21 2.98 -25.22
CA LYS A 794 -8.09 2.95 -23.76
C LYS A 794 -7.28 4.11 -23.18
N LEU A 795 -6.82 5.04 -24.00
CA LEU A 795 -5.97 6.14 -23.55
C LEU A 795 -6.75 7.04 -22.60
N LYS A 796 -6.20 7.29 -21.41
CA LYS A 796 -6.79 8.11 -20.35
C LYS A 796 -6.05 9.42 -20.13
N ILE A 797 -4.72 9.41 -20.31
CA ILE A 797 -3.86 10.58 -20.05
C ILE A 797 -2.99 10.83 -21.28
N LEU A 798 -3.10 12.05 -21.82
CA LEU A 798 -2.25 12.56 -22.88
C LEU A 798 -1.52 13.82 -22.41
N HIS A 799 -0.20 13.82 -22.52
CA HIS A 799 0.63 14.98 -22.18
C HIS A 799 1.53 15.35 -23.35
N LEU A 800 1.34 16.55 -23.89
CA LEU A 800 2.13 17.12 -24.96
C LEU A 800 2.92 18.31 -24.43
N GLU A 801 4.25 18.27 -24.55
CA GLU A 801 5.14 19.31 -24.03
C GLU A 801 6.25 19.68 -25.00
N GLN A 802 6.54 20.98 -25.10
CA GLN A 802 7.70 21.53 -25.78
C GLN A 802 7.78 21.09 -27.26
N PHE A 803 6.72 21.30 -28.03
CA PHE A 803 6.73 21.09 -29.47
C PHE A 803 7.03 22.41 -30.19
N ALA A 804 8.20 22.52 -30.83
CA ALA A 804 8.65 23.76 -31.46
C ALA A 804 7.87 24.15 -32.72
N SER A 805 7.36 23.16 -33.47
CA SER A 805 6.68 23.37 -34.75
C SER A 805 5.18 23.09 -34.73
N LEU A 806 4.66 22.48 -33.65
CA LEU A 806 3.28 22.04 -33.57
C LEU A 806 2.33 23.25 -33.58
N ASN A 807 1.56 23.37 -34.66
CA ASN A 807 0.55 24.40 -34.83
C ASN A 807 -0.89 23.82 -34.90
N MET A 808 -1.01 22.50 -35.09
CA MET A 808 -2.30 21.85 -35.27
C MET A 808 -2.37 20.48 -34.58
N VAL A 809 -3.46 20.24 -33.88
CA VAL A 809 -3.82 18.91 -33.34
C VAL A 809 -5.20 18.55 -33.87
N VAL A 810 -5.33 17.38 -34.48
CA VAL A 810 -6.57 16.87 -35.08
C VAL A 810 -6.98 15.59 -34.37
N VAL A 811 -8.22 15.56 -33.88
CA VAL A 811 -8.86 14.40 -33.25
C VAL A 811 -10.01 13.99 -34.14
N GLN A 812 -9.85 12.86 -34.84
CA GLN A 812 -10.93 12.32 -35.67
C GLN A 812 -11.98 11.60 -34.82
N THR A 813 -13.12 11.29 -35.44
CA THR A 813 -14.26 10.64 -34.80
C THR A 813 -13.85 9.38 -34.02
N ASN A 814 -14.29 9.30 -32.76
CA ASN A 814 -14.04 8.17 -31.86
C ASN A 814 -12.54 7.86 -31.61
N ALA A 815 -11.64 8.82 -31.83
CA ALA A 815 -10.26 8.74 -31.35
C ALA A 815 -10.20 9.03 -29.84
N MET A 816 -9.44 8.23 -29.09
CA MET A 816 -9.24 8.40 -27.64
C MET A 816 -10.55 8.56 -26.82
N PRO A 817 -11.56 7.67 -26.98
CA PRO A 817 -12.89 7.86 -26.40
C PRO A 817 -12.94 7.81 -24.86
N LYS A 818 -11.84 7.44 -24.20
CA LYS A 818 -11.71 7.35 -22.73
C LYS A 818 -10.71 8.36 -22.16
N LEU A 819 -10.35 9.38 -22.93
CA LEU A 819 -9.40 10.38 -22.48
C LEU A 819 -10.00 11.19 -21.32
N GLU A 820 -9.39 11.11 -20.15
CA GLU A 820 -9.83 11.79 -18.92
C GLU A 820 -9.04 13.09 -18.71
N LYS A 821 -7.78 13.13 -19.16
CA LYS A 821 -6.87 14.25 -18.92
C LYS A 821 -6.00 14.58 -20.14
N LEU A 822 -6.01 15.84 -20.52
CA LEU A 822 -5.15 16.43 -21.54
C LEU A 822 -4.27 17.53 -20.92
N THR A 823 -2.95 17.38 -21.04
CA THR A 823 -2.00 18.42 -20.65
C THR A 823 -1.28 18.97 -21.88
N LEU A 824 -1.32 20.29 -22.07
CA LEU A 824 -0.55 21.02 -23.08
C LEU A 824 0.44 21.95 -22.37
N CYS A 825 1.73 21.84 -22.70
CA CYS A 825 2.78 22.60 -22.06
C CYS A 825 3.75 23.17 -23.10
N LYS A 826 4.03 24.47 -23.08
CA LYS A 826 5.04 25.12 -23.96
C LYS A 826 4.90 24.74 -25.45
N CYS A 827 3.69 24.68 -25.96
CA CYS A 827 3.41 24.49 -27.39
C CYS A 827 3.18 25.87 -28.01
N GLU A 828 4.26 26.61 -28.26
CA GLU A 828 4.20 28.07 -28.55
C GLU A 828 3.44 28.43 -29.83
N LYS A 829 3.53 27.57 -30.86
CA LYS A 829 2.87 27.76 -32.16
C LYS A 829 1.44 27.22 -32.22
N LEU A 830 0.98 26.54 -31.16
CA LEU A 830 -0.40 26.03 -31.10
C LEU A 830 -1.32 27.16 -30.65
N GLU A 831 -1.92 27.85 -31.62
CA GLU A 831 -2.77 29.02 -31.39
C GLU A 831 -4.28 28.72 -31.39
N ILE A 832 -4.66 27.54 -31.89
CA ILE A 832 -6.05 27.07 -31.99
C ILE A 832 -6.27 25.87 -31.08
N LEU A 833 -7.52 25.68 -30.64
CA LEU A 833 -7.91 24.46 -29.92
C LEU A 833 -7.74 23.23 -30.82
N PRO A 834 -7.45 22.04 -30.24
CA PRO A 834 -7.44 20.80 -31.00
C PRO A 834 -8.75 20.61 -31.77
N LEU A 835 -8.66 20.39 -33.08
CA LEU A 835 -9.82 20.13 -33.92
C LEU A 835 -10.45 18.81 -33.49
N GLY A 836 -11.75 18.80 -33.19
CA GLY A 836 -12.43 17.63 -32.64
C GLY A 836 -12.32 17.47 -31.12
N ILE A 837 -11.83 18.49 -30.38
CA ILE A 837 -11.83 18.45 -28.90
C ILE A 837 -13.24 18.26 -28.31
N SER A 838 -14.28 18.75 -28.99
CA SER A 838 -15.68 18.55 -28.62
C SER A 838 -16.13 17.08 -28.65
N GLU A 839 -15.45 16.23 -29.42
CA GLU A 839 -15.73 14.79 -29.52
C GLU A 839 -15.18 14.01 -28.30
N LEU A 840 -14.29 14.63 -27.51
CA LEU A 840 -13.67 14.02 -26.33
C LEU A 840 -14.59 14.09 -25.11
N THR A 841 -15.77 13.49 -25.23
CA THR A 841 -16.87 13.58 -24.24
C THR A 841 -16.53 13.14 -22.81
N HIS A 842 -15.43 12.39 -22.61
CA HIS A 842 -14.97 11.92 -21.29
C HIS A 842 -13.83 12.77 -20.71
N LEU A 843 -13.40 13.83 -21.41
CA LEU A 843 -12.31 14.70 -20.98
C LEU A 843 -12.75 15.54 -19.77
N GLU A 844 -12.17 15.27 -18.61
CA GLU A 844 -12.51 15.96 -17.36
C GLU A 844 -11.53 17.09 -17.03
N GLU A 845 -10.26 16.93 -17.39
CA GLU A 845 -9.18 17.87 -17.07
C GLU A 845 -8.42 18.34 -18.32
N LEU A 846 -8.42 19.65 -18.56
CA LEU A 846 -7.53 20.33 -19.50
C LEU A 846 -6.55 21.22 -18.72
N LEU A 847 -5.27 20.81 -18.69
CA LEU A 847 -4.22 21.55 -18.00
C LEU A 847 -3.27 22.22 -18.99
N LEU A 848 -3.08 23.52 -18.84
CA LEU A 848 -2.31 24.37 -19.73
C LEU A 848 -1.14 24.98 -18.97
N PHE A 849 0.09 24.82 -19.48
CA PHE A 849 1.30 25.32 -18.84
C PHE A 849 2.14 26.14 -19.83
N ASP A 850 2.40 27.42 -19.51
CA ASP A 850 3.15 28.35 -20.37
C ASP A 850 2.69 28.29 -21.85
N MET A 851 1.36 28.30 -22.05
CA MET A 851 0.74 28.34 -23.38
C MET A 851 0.66 29.77 -23.92
N ASN A 852 0.59 29.89 -25.25
CA ASN A 852 0.44 31.17 -25.95
C ASN A 852 -0.86 31.89 -25.52
N GLU A 853 -0.81 33.21 -25.36
CA GLU A 853 -1.97 34.05 -25.04
C GLU A 853 -3.08 33.94 -26.07
N SER A 854 -2.75 33.79 -27.36
CA SER A 854 -3.75 33.61 -28.41
C SER A 854 -4.61 32.36 -28.17
N PHE A 855 -3.98 31.25 -27.77
CA PHE A 855 -4.66 30.02 -27.38
C PHE A 855 -5.52 30.21 -26.11
N LEU A 856 -4.96 30.86 -25.08
CA LEU A 856 -5.68 31.10 -23.82
C LEU A 856 -6.90 32.02 -24.01
N ASN A 857 -6.80 33.01 -24.91
CA ASN A 857 -7.90 33.93 -25.22
C ASN A 857 -9.11 33.20 -25.83
N ARG A 858 -8.91 32.11 -26.57
CA ARG A 858 -10.00 31.29 -27.13
C ARG A 858 -10.79 30.52 -26.08
N LEU A 859 -10.21 30.32 -24.90
CA LEU A 859 -10.85 29.65 -23.75
C LEU A 859 -11.59 30.62 -22.82
N LYS A 860 -11.58 31.93 -23.11
CA LYS A 860 -12.34 32.91 -22.35
C LYS A 860 -13.83 32.78 -22.65
N LYS A 861 -14.67 33.11 -21.67
CA LYS A 861 -16.14 32.96 -21.73
C LYS A 861 -16.79 33.71 -22.89
N ASP A 862 -16.16 34.77 -23.39
CA ASP A 862 -16.70 35.63 -24.46
C ASP A 862 -16.30 35.16 -25.88
N CYS A 863 -15.61 34.04 -26.01
CA CYS A 863 -15.17 33.49 -27.30
C CYS A 863 -16.07 32.34 -27.77
N GLU A 864 -16.43 32.30 -29.06
CA GLU A 864 -17.24 31.22 -29.64
C GLU A 864 -16.59 29.83 -29.47
N ASP A 865 -15.24 29.78 -29.48
CA ASP A 865 -14.47 28.55 -29.28
C ASP A 865 -14.68 27.93 -27.89
N ARG A 866 -15.17 28.69 -26.90
CA ARG A 866 -15.44 28.19 -25.53
C ARG A 866 -16.46 27.06 -25.54
N LEU A 867 -17.45 27.12 -26.42
CA LEU A 867 -18.50 26.10 -26.55
C LEU A 867 -17.93 24.70 -26.83
N MET A 868 -16.76 24.61 -27.48
CA MET A 868 -16.11 23.34 -27.81
C MET A 868 -15.59 22.61 -26.57
N VAL A 869 -15.39 23.31 -25.45
CA VAL A 869 -14.81 22.78 -24.21
C VAL A 869 -15.74 22.92 -23.00
N ASP A 870 -17.02 23.26 -23.20
CA ASP A 870 -18.03 23.38 -22.13
C ASP A 870 -18.27 22.09 -21.36
N HIS A 871 -18.04 20.94 -21.99
CA HIS A 871 -18.15 19.63 -21.35
C HIS A 871 -16.99 19.32 -20.38
N ILE A 872 -15.89 20.08 -20.43
CA ILE A 872 -14.69 19.84 -19.59
C ILE A 872 -14.87 20.53 -18.23
N LYS A 873 -14.82 19.73 -17.16
CA LYS A 873 -15.08 20.21 -15.79
C LYS A 873 -13.97 21.10 -15.22
N ILE A 874 -12.71 20.80 -15.56
CA ILE A 874 -11.54 21.46 -14.98
C ILE A 874 -10.66 21.97 -16.12
N ILE A 875 -10.61 23.29 -16.28
CA ILE A 875 -9.71 23.97 -17.22
C ILE A 875 -8.81 24.89 -16.41
N HIS A 876 -7.55 24.51 -16.26
CA HIS A 876 -6.58 25.28 -15.46
C HIS A 876 -5.39 25.70 -16.31
N SER A 877 -5.03 26.97 -16.17
CA SER A 877 -3.83 27.55 -16.77
C SER A 877 -2.82 27.91 -15.70
N TYR A 878 -1.56 27.58 -15.97
CA TYR A 878 -0.43 27.87 -15.11
C TYR A 878 0.65 28.59 -15.91
N ARG A 879 1.17 29.68 -15.35
CA ARG A 879 2.29 30.41 -15.96
C ARG A 879 3.44 30.52 -14.99
N LEU A 880 4.65 30.23 -15.46
CA LEU A 880 5.84 30.39 -14.64
C LEU A 880 6.26 31.86 -14.62
N GLU A 881 6.23 32.46 -13.43
CA GLU A 881 6.65 33.84 -13.22
C GLU A 881 8.17 33.98 -13.12
N ARG A 882 8.69 35.20 -13.29
CA ARG A 882 10.12 35.52 -13.19
C ARG A 882 10.73 35.22 -11.81
N ASN A 883 9.92 35.21 -10.77
CA ASN A 883 10.31 34.83 -9.40
C ASN A 883 10.46 33.30 -9.22
N GLY A 884 10.16 32.50 -10.25
CA GLY A 884 10.21 31.05 -10.23
C GLY A 884 8.99 30.36 -9.63
N LEU A 885 7.95 31.11 -9.26
CA LEU A 885 6.67 30.58 -8.79
C LEU A 885 5.69 30.44 -9.95
N TRP A 886 4.72 29.55 -9.77
CA TRP A 886 3.63 29.36 -10.72
C TRP A 886 2.45 30.25 -10.35
N SER A 887 2.02 31.09 -11.29
CA SER A 887 0.70 31.71 -11.21
C SER A 887 -0.36 30.74 -11.73
N PHE A 888 -1.55 30.85 -11.17
CA PHE A 888 -2.69 29.96 -11.43
C PHE A 888 -3.87 30.77 -11.91
N GLN A 889 -4.52 30.29 -12.96
CA GLN A 889 -5.78 30.81 -13.47
C GLN A 889 -6.77 29.67 -13.67
N ASN A 890 -7.95 29.80 -13.07
CA ASN A 890 -9.07 28.91 -13.33
C ASN A 890 -9.88 29.44 -14.52
N LEU A 891 -9.98 28.64 -15.58
CA LEU A 891 -10.73 28.92 -16.82
C LEU A 891 -11.97 28.03 -16.95
N SER A 892 -12.28 27.24 -15.92
CA SER A 892 -13.45 26.35 -15.88
C SER A 892 -14.75 27.13 -15.96
#